data_AF-A0A9P5KTB1-F1
#
_entry.id   AF-A0A9P5KTB1-F1
#
_cell.length_a   1.000
_cell.length_b   1.000
_cell.length_c   1.000
_cell.angle_alpha   90.00
_cell.angle_beta   90.00
_cell.angle_gamma   90.00
#
_symmetry.space_group_name_H-M   'P 1'
#
loop_
_entity.id
_entity.type
_entity.pdbx_description
1 polymer ?
#
loop_
_entity_poly.entity_id
_entity_poly.type
_entity_poly.pdbx_seq_one_letter_code
_entity_poly.pdbx_strand_id
1 'polypeptide(L)'
;MSDFTNYILLAISCFSKSNQPILLVAGRWIAGISLFLFNLWVKLDAHRVVKDYAWYWGDFFFLEEIELTFDGVFELAPHPMYSIGYAGYYGICLMTASYTLFFASVLAHACQFVFLIFVENPHIEKTYNPTPVPKRKNTLESQASFKQRDSLLAESKDDSPQTVSNPKLPALLIFTNFQITRSSDVLTLLLAFYSVILVAVPKTTFWFFVTLLTAVSWRVFHNWGLGHILSSQSEDKGWTRLFLKYGKTPDDAYEQWQVIYNLSTIMSYISFFVVAIRQRESIEFVAYWPFKYIIGTMLIALQTWTSVSIYESLGEFGWFFGDFFYPEKAKTLTYSGIYRYLNNPERLFGISGVWGMALISGSASGYLVAFVWTIGSFYFIKSIEQPHMQKLYGNQIRAEAGLTKTIKRATEISLPLENTILIIQGFIDNLVKGISNHIETLLGHAKPKIQSGVKDTKTLLKEYPSKLTMVRLSDNLKNMDTSLYSLKINGKTSGDIKVEFGTPIEVEWTADPKHSVRDWIGLYRVDENSSELVTNVSSRGHWSAVDETGFETHTSTIKVNNKNSGLVEFTGDALVWKTGEYQFRYHHDGKHNVVTVSPKFSIVATPILADKFPELSKELLPIVQRIFTSSDYIPPVTINENWDLEEDVIVKRLVEAVQAYCAIDIASEVLASDQCVGQLALRIAQIKKFLQPFDSAK
;
A
#
# COMPACT_ATOMS: atom_id res chain seq x y z
N MET A 1 -40.90 -3.40 36.17
CA MET A 1 -42.26 -3.77 35.69
C MET A 1 -43.16 -2.55 35.44
N SER A 2 -43.15 -1.52 36.30
CA SER A 2 -43.96 -0.29 36.08
C SER A 2 -43.69 0.39 34.73
N ASP A 3 -42.42 0.55 34.34
CA ASP A 3 -42.06 1.24 33.08
C ASP A 3 -42.59 0.54 31.83
N PHE A 4 -42.48 -0.79 31.76
CA PHE A 4 -42.99 -1.56 30.64
C PHE A 4 -44.52 -1.47 30.55
N THR A 5 -45.21 -1.61 31.69
CA THR A 5 -46.68 -1.46 31.72
C THR A 5 -47.10 -0.06 31.27
N ASN A 6 -46.43 0.99 31.74
CA ASN A 6 -46.69 2.37 31.32
C ASN A 6 -46.45 2.57 29.82
N TYR A 7 -45.38 1.99 29.27
CA TYR A 7 -45.09 2.04 27.84
C TYR A 7 -46.16 1.32 27.00
N ILE A 8 -46.66 0.17 27.45
CA ILE A 8 -47.75 -0.55 26.76
C ILE A 8 -49.06 0.24 26.82
N LEU A 9 -49.39 0.86 27.94
CA LEU A 9 -50.55 1.74 28.05
C LEU A 9 -50.44 2.94 27.09
N LEU A 10 -49.25 3.55 27.01
CA LEU A 10 -48.97 4.60 26.04
C LEU A 10 -49.14 4.09 24.61
N ALA A 11 -48.61 2.90 24.29
CA ALA A 11 -48.73 2.28 22.98
C ALA A 11 -50.20 2.04 22.57
N ILE A 12 -51.03 1.56 23.49
CA ILE A 12 -52.48 1.38 23.28
C ILE A 12 -53.15 2.73 23.02
N SER A 13 -52.83 3.77 23.82
CA SER A 13 -53.40 5.11 23.64
C SER A 13 -53.00 5.77 22.31
N CYS A 14 -51.79 5.47 21.82
CA CYS A 14 -51.24 6.00 20.58
C CYS A 14 -51.63 5.19 19.34
N PHE A 15 -52.42 4.12 19.49
CA PHE A 15 -52.80 3.26 18.39
C PHE A 15 -53.61 4.02 17.33
N SER A 16 -53.09 4.09 16.11
CA SER A 16 -53.75 4.76 14.99
C SER A 16 -54.30 3.74 14.00
N LYS A 17 -55.59 3.87 13.66
CA LYS A 17 -56.19 3.10 12.56
C LYS A 17 -55.61 3.59 11.24
N SER A 18 -54.73 2.78 10.67
CA SER A 18 -54.04 3.11 9.42
C SER A 18 -54.95 2.88 8.21
N ASN A 19 -55.05 3.86 7.31
CA ASN A 19 -55.76 3.74 6.01
C ASN A 19 -54.87 3.08 4.92
N GLN A 20 -53.89 2.27 5.34
CA GLN A 20 -52.87 1.68 4.49
C GLN A 20 -53.33 0.35 3.87
N PRO A 21 -52.71 -0.10 2.76
CA PRO A 21 -52.98 -1.40 2.16
C PRO A 21 -52.81 -2.53 3.17
N ILE A 22 -53.67 -3.54 3.12
CA ILE A 22 -53.70 -4.64 4.09
C ILE A 22 -52.36 -5.40 4.16
N LEU A 23 -51.65 -5.49 3.03
CA LEU A 23 -50.32 -6.10 2.96
C LEU A 23 -49.28 -5.35 3.79
N LEU A 24 -49.32 -4.01 3.75
CA LEU A 24 -48.40 -3.17 4.53
C LEU A 24 -48.73 -3.26 6.02
N VAL A 25 -50.02 -3.31 6.37
CA VAL A 25 -50.47 -3.52 7.75
C VAL A 25 -50.01 -4.90 8.25
N ALA A 26 -50.25 -5.96 7.48
CA ALA A 26 -49.82 -7.32 7.82
C ALA A 26 -48.29 -7.39 7.98
N GLY A 27 -47.52 -6.82 7.06
CA GLY A 27 -46.06 -6.79 7.14
C GLY A 27 -45.54 -6.07 8.38
N ARG A 28 -46.13 -4.92 8.74
CA ARG A 28 -45.78 -4.17 9.95
C ARG A 28 -46.09 -4.94 11.24
N TRP A 29 -47.22 -5.64 11.29
CA TRP A 29 -47.59 -6.47 12.43
C TRP A 29 -46.69 -7.69 12.57
N ILE A 30 -46.40 -8.39 11.48
CA ILE A 30 -45.47 -9.53 11.47
C ILE A 30 -44.09 -9.07 11.95
N ALA A 31 -43.53 -8.03 11.35
CA ALA A 31 -42.24 -7.48 11.75
C ALA A 31 -42.26 -6.99 13.21
N GLY A 32 -43.34 -6.34 13.64
CA GLY A 32 -43.50 -5.84 15.00
C GLY A 32 -43.52 -6.95 16.04
N ILE A 33 -44.29 -8.02 15.81
CA ILE A 33 -44.34 -9.20 16.66
C ILE A 33 -42.98 -9.90 16.68
N SER A 34 -42.33 -10.08 15.52
CA SER A 34 -41.00 -10.69 15.46
C SER A 34 -39.97 -9.92 16.27
N LEU A 35 -39.92 -8.60 16.16
CA LEU A 35 -39.02 -7.76 16.97
C LEU A 35 -39.33 -7.82 18.47
N PHE A 36 -40.62 -7.91 18.84
CA PHE A 36 -41.03 -8.07 20.23
C PHE A 36 -40.62 -9.42 20.81
N LEU A 37 -40.82 -10.52 20.08
CA LEU A 37 -40.39 -11.86 20.51
C LEU A 37 -38.86 -11.95 20.59
N PHE A 38 -38.15 -11.39 19.62
CA PHE A 38 -36.70 -11.29 19.64
C PHE A 38 -36.21 -10.51 20.87
N ASN A 39 -36.87 -9.40 21.20
CA ASN A 39 -36.55 -8.62 22.39
C ASN A 39 -36.71 -9.41 23.69
N LEU A 40 -37.81 -10.17 23.80
CA LEU A 40 -38.05 -11.02 24.96
C LEU A 40 -36.94 -12.06 25.11
N TRP A 41 -36.55 -12.72 24.02
CA TRP A 41 -35.43 -13.66 24.02
C TRP A 41 -34.13 -12.99 24.48
N VAL A 42 -33.78 -11.83 23.91
CA VAL A 42 -32.57 -11.07 24.29
C VAL A 42 -32.57 -10.75 25.79
N LYS A 43 -33.70 -10.31 26.35
CA LYS A 43 -33.80 -9.95 27.77
C LYS A 43 -33.69 -11.17 28.68
N LEU A 44 -34.34 -12.28 28.32
CA LEU A 44 -34.25 -13.52 29.09
C LEU A 44 -32.85 -14.13 29.06
N ASP A 45 -32.20 -14.15 27.90
CA ASP A 45 -30.85 -14.68 27.76
C ASP A 45 -29.81 -13.77 28.43
N ALA A 46 -29.97 -12.44 28.33
CA ALA A 46 -29.08 -11.52 29.04
C ALA A 46 -29.20 -11.67 30.57
N HIS A 47 -30.43 -11.85 31.07
CA HIS A 47 -30.68 -12.09 32.49
C HIS A 47 -30.07 -13.41 32.98
N ARG A 48 -30.09 -14.47 32.16
CA ARG A 48 -29.43 -15.76 32.45
C ARG A 48 -27.94 -15.58 32.74
N VAL A 49 -27.26 -14.72 31.97
CA VAL A 49 -25.82 -14.48 32.08
C VAL A 49 -25.49 -13.57 33.27
N VAL A 50 -26.15 -12.41 33.35
CA VAL A 50 -25.81 -11.34 34.31
C VAL A 50 -26.37 -11.61 35.71
N LYS A 51 -27.48 -12.37 35.80
CA LYS A 51 -28.23 -12.68 37.03
C LYS A 51 -28.77 -11.43 37.75
N ASP A 52 -29.61 -11.63 38.77
CA ASP A 52 -30.31 -10.56 39.48
C ASP A 52 -29.37 -9.48 40.02
N TYR A 53 -28.21 -9.89 40.53
CA TYR A 53 -27.22 -9.00 41.13
C TYR A 53 -26.82 -7.84 40.19
N ALA A 54 -26.28 -8.18 39.02
CA ALA A 54 -25.85 -7.16 38.07
C ALA A 54 -27.02 -6.62 37.22
N TRP A 55 -28.16 -7.33 37.13
CA TRP A 55 -29.37 -6.81 36.48
C TRP A 55 -29.95 -5.59 37.20
N TYR A 56 -29.80 -5.52 38.53
CA TYR A 56 -30.24 -4.40 39.36
C TYR A 56 -29.10 -3.45 39.77
N TRP A 57 -27.96 -3.48 39.08
CA TRP A 57 -26.80 -2.64 39.40
C TRP A 57 -26.29 -2.81 40.84
N GLY A 58 -26.37 -4.04 41.38
CA GLY A 58 -25.90 -4.34 42.73
C GLY A 58 -24.41 -4.01 42.93
N ASP A 59 -23.63 -4.04 41.85
CA ASP A 59 -22.22 -3.66 41.78
C ASP A 59 -21.93 -2.19 42.10
N PHE A 60 -22.94 -1.31 42.10
CA PHE A 60 -22.80 0.06 42.60
C PHE A 60 -22.75 0.14 44.13
N PHE A 61 -23.27 -0.86 44.83
CA PHE A 61 -23.45 -0.85 46.29
C PHE A 61 -22.58 -1.89 46.99
N PHE A 62 -22.42 -3.04 46.34
CA PHE A 62 -21.69 -4.19 46.87
C PHE A 62 -20.65 -4.61 45.82
N LEU A 63 -19.53 -5.19 46.25
CA LEU A 63 -18.58 -5.81 45.34
C LEU A 63 -18.65 -7.31 45.60
N GLU A 64 -19.16 -8.05 44.62
CA GLU A 64 -19.23 -9.50 44.65
C GLU A 64 -18.34 -10.05 43.53
N GLU A 65 -17.43 -10.96 43.87
CA GLU A 65 -16.55 -11.61 42.91
C GLU A 65 -17.33 -12.72 42.19
N ILE A 66 -18.12 -12.32 41.19
CA ILE A 66 -18.85 -13.24 40.32
C ILE A 66 -18.07 -13.39 39.02
N GLU A 67 -17.54 -14.58 38.75
CA GLU A 67 -16.99 -14.91 37.43
C GLU A 67 -18.14 -15.05 36.41
N LEU A 68 -18.33 -14.00 35.59
CA LEU A 68 -19.32 -14.00 34.51
C LEU A 68 -18.72 -14.57 33.22
N THR A 69 -19.26 -15.69 32.76
CA THR A 69 -18.97 -16.21 31.43
C THR A 69 -19.94 -15.58 30.42
N PHE A 70 -19.46 -14.59 29.68
CA PHE A 70 -20.25 -13.90 28.67
C PHE A 70 -20.46 -14.76 27.41
N ASP A 71 -21.57 -15.52 27.40
CA ASP A 71 -22.02 -16.37 26.29
C ASP A 71 -23.38 -15.90 25.70
N GLY A 72 -23.89 -16.60 24.68
CA GLY A 72 -25.21 -16.33 24.10
C GLY A 72 -25.32 -14.93 23.50
N VAL A 73 -26.28 -14.14 23.98
CA VAL A 73 -26.58 -12.80 23.47
C VAL A 73 -25.44 -11.79 23.68
N PHE A 74 -24.51 -12.05 24.61
CA PHE A 74 -23.29 -11.26 24.80
C PHE A 74 -22.18 -11.57 23.78
N GLU A 75 -22.32 -12.64 22.97
CA GLU A 75 -21.51 -12.85 21.77
C GLU A 75 -22.00 -11.99 20.58
N LEU A 76 -23.26 -11.51 20.64
CA LEU A 76 -23.93 -10.77 19.57
C LEU A 76 -23.72 -9.25 19.68
N ALA A 77 -23.75 -8.72 20.90
CA ALA A 77 -23.57 -7.30 21.17
C ALA A 77 -22.82 -7.07 22.50
N PRO A 78 -22.10 -5.94 22.66
CA PRO A 78 -21.40 -5.61 23.90
C PRO A 78 -22.33 -5.37 25.08
N HIS A 79 -23.39 -4.58 24.86
CA HIS A 79 -24.41 -4.30 25.86
C HIS A 79 -25.77 -4.69 25.31
N PRO A 80 -26.10 -5.99 25.27
CA PRO A 80 -27.29 -6.49 24.59
C PRO A 80 -28.59 -5.93 25.19
N MET A 81 -28.63 -5.71 26.51
CA MET A 81 -29.78 -5.13 27.19
C MET A 81 -30.09 -3.69 26.77
N TYR A 82 -29.04 -2.93 26.44
CA TYR A 82 -29.09 -1.51 26.12
C TYR A 82 -29.26 -1.27 24.62
N SER A 83 -28.77 -2.18 23.78
CA SER A 83 -28.75 -2.05 22.32
C SER A 83 -29.90 -2.82 21.65
N ILE A 84 -29.66 -4.07 21.24
CA ILE A 84 -30.66 -4.95 20.62
C ILE A 84 -31.87 -5.21 21.54
N GLY A 85 -31.69 -5.05 22.85
CA GLY A 85 -32.70 -5.12 23.91
C GLY A 85 -33.73 -3.99 23.88
N TYR A 86 -33.71 -3.10 22.89
CA TYR A 86 -34.79 -2.15 22.58
C TYR A 86 -35.58 -2.48 21.31
N ALA A 87 -35.23 -3.54 20.58
CA ALA A 87 -35.92 -3.97 19.35
C ALA A 87 -37.45 -4.07 19.53
N GLY A 88 -37.92 -4.54 20.69
CA GLY A 88 -39.34 -4.70 20.98
C GLY A 88 -40.10 -3.38 21.07
N TYR A 89 -39.45 -2.30 21.52
CA TYR A 89 -40.05 -0.96 21.55
C TYR A 89 -40.37 -0.49 20.13
N TYR A 90 -39.42 -0.67 19.20
CA TYR A 90 -39.62 -0.37 17.79
C TYR A 90 -40.63 -1.32 17.13
N GLY A 91 -40.67 -2.58 17.54
CA GLY A 91 -41.69 -3.53 17.11
C GLY A 91 -43.11 -3.07 17.47
N ILE A 92 -43.29 -2.53 18.68
CA ILE A 92 -44.56 -1.95 19.13
C ILE A 92 -44.89 -0.65 18.37
N CYS A 93 -43.90 0.16 18.00
CA CYS A 93 -44.10 1.31 17.10
C CYS A 93 -44.60 0.88 15.72
N LEU A 94 -44.03 -0.20 15.16
CA LEU A 94 -44.50 -0.77 13.90
C LEU A 94 -45.93 -1.27 13.98
N MET A 95 -46.36 -1.85 15.09
CA MET A 95 -47.76 -2.29 15.28
C MET A 95 -48.71 -1.10 15.43
N THR A 96 -48.33 -0.07 16.20
CA THR A 96 -49.21 1.06 16.55
C THR A 96 -49.34 2.15 15.49
N ALA A 97 -48.44 2.19 14.50
CA ALA A 97 -48.44 3.22 13.44
C ALA A 97 -48.18 4.65 13.91
N SER A 98 -47.62 4.83 15.11
CA SER A 98 -47.56 6.15 15.74
C SER A 98 -46.17 6.76 15.73
N TYR A 99 -46.05 7.95 15.13
CA TYR A 99 -44.84 8.76 15.23
C TYR A 99 -44.58 9.22 16.66
N THR A 100 -45.63 9.54 17.42
CA THR A 100 -45.52 9.94 18.84
C THR A 100 -44.85 8.83 19.65
N LEU A 101 -45.34 7.59 19.50
CA LEU A 101 -44.74 6.45 20.18
C LEU A 101 -43.31 6.21 19.69
N PHE A 102 -43.07 6.30 18.38
CA PHE A 102 -41.73 6.14 17.81
C PHE A 102 -40.72 7.13 18.38
N PHE A 103 -41.05 8.42 18.48
CA PHE A 103 -40.17 9.41 19.10
C PHE A 103 -39.96 9.14 20.59
N ALA A 104 -41.00 8.74 21.31
CA ALA A 104 -40.87 8.34 22.72
C ALA A 104 -39.91 7.15 22.89
N SER A 105 -39.98 6.15 22.02
CA SER A 105 -39.08 4.98 22.05
C SER A 105 -37.64 5.33 21.68
N VAL A 106 -37.43 6.19 20.68
CA VAL A 106 -36.10 6.70 20.34
C VAL A 106 -35.50 7.48 21.51
N LEU A 107 -36.28 8.35 22.16
CA LEU A 107 -35.83 9.11 23.31
C LEU A 107 -35.50 8.20 24.50
N ALA A 108 -36.38 7.24 24.82
CA ALA A 108 -36.15 6.28 25.90
C ALA A 108 -34.86 5.47 25.66
N HIS A 109 -34.66 4.99 24.43
CA HIS A 109 -33.45 4.27 24.05
C HIS A 109 -32.20 5.15 24.15
N ALA A 110 -32.28 6.42 23.73
CA ALA A 110 -31.20 7.39 23.86
C ALA A 110 -30.85 7.66 25.34
N CYS A 111 -31.84 7.85 26.21
CA CYS A 111 -31.63 8.01 27.65
C CYS A 111 -30.94 6.79 28.27
N GLN A 112 -31.28 5.58 27.81
CA GLN A 112 -30.60 4.37 28.26
C GLN A 112 -29.11 4.37 27.88
N PHE A 113 -28.77 4.78 26.65
CA PHE A 113 -27.37 4.92 26.24
C PHE A 113 -26.64 6.03 26.99
N VAL A 114 -27.32 7.14 27.31
CA VAL A 114 -26.75 8.20 28.15
C VAL A 114 -26.38 7.63 29.52
N PHE A 115 -27.27 6.85 30.15
CA PHE A 115 -26.95 6.18 31.41
C PHE A 115 -25.76 5.21 31.26
N LEU A 116 -25.77 4.36 30.22
CA LEU A 116 -24.67 3.43 29.96
C LEU A 116 -23.32 4.14 29.83
N ILE A 117 -23.25 5.22 29.04
CA ILE A 117 -22.01 5.92 28.73
C ILE A 117 -21.50 6.75 29.92
N PHE A 118 -22.39 7.46 30.62
CA PHE A 118 -21.98 8.42 31.65
C PHE A 118 -21.97 7.86 33.06
N VAL A 119 -22.66 6.74 33.31
CA VAL A 119 -22.81 6.19 34.66
C VAL A 119 -22.23 4.78 34.75
N GLU A 120 -22.71 3.86 33.92
CA GLU A 120 -22.38 2.43 34.05
C GLU A 120 -21.00 2.08 33.52
N ASN A 121 -20.62 2.48 32.30
CA ASN A 121 -19.30 2.20 31.73
C ASN A 121 -18.15 2.75 32.58
N PRO A 122 -18.17 4.02 33.04
CA PRO A 122 -17.12 4.54 33.93
C PRO A 122 -17.02 3.77 35.25
N HIS A 123 -18.15 3.29 35.78
CA HIS A 123 -18.17 2.44 36.97
C HIS A 123 -17.56 1.06 36.70
N ILE A 124 -17.93 0.41 35.60
CA ILE A 124 -17.37 -0.88 35.18
C ILE A 124 -15.86 -0.78 34.98
N GLU A 125 -15.39 0.23 34.25
CA GLU A 125 -13.96 0.43 33.98
C GLU A 125 -13.17 0.64 35.26
N LYS A 126 -13.68 1.49 36.16
CA LYS A 126 -13.04 1.75 37.45
C LYS A 126 -12.97 0.51 38.35
N THR A 127 -14.03 -0.30 38.35
CA THR A 127 -14.20 -1.41 39.29
C THR A 127 -13.52 -2.70 38.81
N TYR A 128 -13.67 -3.02 37.53
CA TYR A 128 -13.24 -4.31 36.95
C TYR A 128 -12.00 -4.21 36.07
N ASN A 129 -11.67 -3.03 35.54
CA ASN A 129 -10.47 -2.79 34.72
C ASN A 129 -9.58 -1.69 35.35
N PRO A 130 -9.12 -1.85 36.60
CA PRO A 130 -8.33 -0.82 37.26
C PRO A 130 -7.07 -0.52 36.43
N THR A 131 -6.86 0.76 36.14
CA THR A 131 -5.67 1.22 35.42
C THR A 131 -4.43 0.73 36.17
N PRO A 132 -3.47 0.04 35.52
CA PRO A 132 -2.28 -0.42 36.20
C PRO A 132 -1.60 0.75 36.89
N VAL A 133 -1.41 0.63 38.21
CA VAL A 133 -0.77 1.67 39.03
C VAL A 133 0.56 2.03 38.35
N PRO A 134 0.78 3.31 37.98
CA PRO A 134 2.03 3.69 37.33
C PRO A 134 3.16 3.35 38.28
N LYS A 135 3.93 2.31 37.95
CA LYS A 135 5.16 1.99 38.67
C LYS A 135 6.02 3.22 38.60
N ARG A 136 6.25 3.88 39.73
CA ARG A 136 7.21 4.98 39.85
C ARG A 136 8.53 4.41 39.32
N LYS A 137 9.01 4.91 38.17
CA LYS A 137 10.34 4.55 37.67
C LYS A 137 11.31 4.86 38.80
N ASN A 138 11.82 3.82 39.49
CA ASN A 138 12.81 3.97 40.54
C ASN A 138 14.05 4.60 39.89
N THR A 139 14.26 5.89 40.13
CA THR A 139 15.39 6.66 39.58
C THR A 139 16.74 6.08 40.04
N LEU A 140 16.75 5.29 41.11
CA LEU A 140 17.94 4.59 41.63
C LEU A 140 18.27 3.30 40.85
N GLU A 141 17.28 2.54 40.39
CA GLU A 141 17.53 1.43 39.45
C GLU A 141 17.95 1.94 38.08
N SER A 142 17.52 3.14 37.69
CA SER A 142 17.92 3.76 36.43
C SER A 142 19.39 4.19 36.38
N GLN A 143 20.06 4.41 37.53
CA GLN A 143 21.49 4.71 37.60
C GLN A 143 22.35 3.45 37.74
N ALA A 144 21.89 2.45 38.51
CA ALA A 144 22.54 1.15 38.58
C ALA A 144 22.45 0.41 37.24
N SER A 145 21.30 0.47 36.56
CA SER A 145 21.13 -0.05 35.20
C SER A 145 21.76 0.84 34.13
N PHE A 146 22.08 2.12 34.39
CA PHE A 146 22.91 2.92 33.48
C PHE A 146 24.37 2.49 33.55
N LYS A 147 24.93 2.31 34.76
CA LYS A 147 26.32 1.84 34.91
C LYS A 147 26.50 0.38 34.50
N GLN A 148 25.50 -0.47 34.71
CA GLN A 148 25.50 -1.85 34.24
C GLN A 148 25.20 -1.94 32.73
N ARG A 149 24.40 -1.02 32.15
CA ARG A 149 24.29 -0.86 30.70
C ARG A 149 25.59 -0.34 30.11
N ASP A 150 26.26 0.65 30.67
CA ASP A 150 27.51 1.19 30.11
C ASP A 150 28.65 0.16 30.15
N SER A 151 28.66 -0.74 31.13
CA SER A 151 29.62 -1.85 31.18
C SER A 151 29.23 -3.04 30.28
N LEU A 152 27.93 -3.31 30.05
CA LEU A 152 27.46 -4.32 29.09
C LEU A 152 27.41 -3.82 27.63
N LEU A 153 27.32 -2.49 27.41
CA LEU A 153 27.40 -1.82 26.11
C LEU A 153 28.84 -1.65 25.64
N ALA A 154 29.82 -1.75 26.54
CA ALA A 154 31.23 -1.83 26.17
C ALA A 154 31.62 -3.22 25.63
N GLU A 155 30.91 -4.28 26.01
CA GLU A 155 31.16 -5.66 25.55
C GLU A 155 30.20 -6.15 24.45
N SER A 156 29.12 -5.42 24.15
CA SER A 156 28.20 -5.72 23.03
C SER A 156 28.36 -4.72 21.87
N LYS A 157 29.56 -4.73 21.27
CA LYS A 157 29.71 -4.29 19.87
C LYS A 157 29.14 -5.36 18.96
N ASP A 158 27.83 -5.37 18.77
CA ASP A 158 27.22 -6.04 17.61
C ASP A 158 25.99 -5.24 17.12
N ASP A 159 26.12 -4.80 15.87
CA ASP A 159 25.25 -4.00 14.99
C ASP A 159 23.72 -4.17 15.15
N SER A 160 23.13 -3.44 16.09
CA SER A 160 21.73 -3.01 16.00
C SER A 160 21.67 -1.48 16.03
N PRO A 161 21.19 -0.80 14.96
CA PRO A 161 21.03 0.64 15.02
C PRO A 161 19.92 0.94 16.03
N GLN A 162 20.35 1.43 17.20
CA GLN A 162 19.50 2.08 18.17
C GLN A 162 18.88 3.31 17.49
N THR A 163 17.67 3.14 16.98
CA THR A 163 16.79 4.27 16.73
C THR A 163 16.44 4.85 18.09
N VAL A 164 17.10 5.95 18.44
CA VAL A 164 16.59 6.89 19.43
C VAL A 164 15.18 7.24 18.95
N SER A 165 14.17 6.64 19.58
CA SER A 165 12.76 6.90 19.29
C SER A 165 12.44 8.30 19.80
N ASN A 166 12.78 9.30 18.99
CA ASN A 166 12.26 10.64 19.17
C ASN A 166 10.73 10.53 19.23
N PRO A 167 10.06 11.20 20.18
CA PRO A 167 8.61 11.20 20.25
C PRO A 167 8.06 11.79 18.94
N LYS A 168 7.53 10.93 18.09
CA LYS A 168 6.92 11.34 16.82
C LYS A 168 5.52 11.87 17.11
N LEU A 169 5.21 13.01 16.52
CA LEU A 169 3.89 13.59 16.59
C LEU A 169 2.90 12.68 15.84
N PRO A 170 1.68 12.47 16.37
CA PRO A 170 0.70 11.62 15.72
C PRO A 170 0.31 12.17 14.35
N ALA A 171 -0.05 11.29 13.42
CA ALA A 171 -0.56 11.67 12.11
C ALA A 171 -1.91 12.41 12.23
N LEU A 172 -2.20 13.24 11.23
CA LEU A 172 -3.52 13.87 11.09
C LEU A 172 -4.55 12.76 10.89
N LEU A 173 -5.51 12.67 11.80
CA LEU A 173 -6.61 11.71 11.72
C LEU A 173 -7.91 12.47 11.44
N ILE A 174 -8.37 12.42 10.19
CA ILE A 174 -9.48 13.25 9.70
C ILE A 174 -9.16 14.74 9.92
N PHE A 175 -9.54 15.33 11.06
CA PHE A 175 -9.14 16.69 11.45
C PHE A 175 -8.57 16.76 12.88
N THR A 176 -8.43 15.64 13.57
CA THR A 176 -7.76 15.58 14.88
C THR A 176 -6.25 15.50 14.70
N ASN A 177 -5.49 15.95 15.70
CA ASN A 177 -4.02 16.10 15.65
C ASN A 177 -3.49 17.09 14.60
N PHE A 178 -4.34 18.02 14.15
CA PHE A 178 -3.95 19.05 13.19
C PHE A 178 -2.82 19.93 13.71
N GLN A 179 -1.81 20.15 12.86
CA GLN A 179 -0.68 21.01 13.16
C GLN A 179 -0.42 22.01 12.04
N ILE A 180 -0.34 23.29 12.41
CA ILE A 180 -0.10 24.37 11.44
C ILE A 180 1.32 24.34 10.84
N THR A 181 2.27 23.75 11.56
CA THR A 181 3.66 23.57 11.10
C THR A 181 3.79 22.47 10.05
N ARG A 182 2.83 21.53 9.98
CA ARG A 182 2.82 20.46 9.00
C ARG A 182 2.11 20.94 7.73
N SER A 183 2.88 21.16 6.67
CA SER A 183 2.37 21.69 5.40
C SER A 183 1.29 20.82 4.77
N SER A 184 1.39 19.49 4.90
CA SER A 184 0.37 18.56 4.40
C SER A 184 -0.99 18.74 5.07
N ASP A 185 -1.03 19.05 6.37
CA ASP A 185 -2.27 19.27 7.11
C ASP A 185 -2.97 20.55 6.63
N VAL A 186 -2.20 21.63 6.49
CA VAL A 186 -2.69 22.92 5.96
C VAL A 186 -3.22 22.76 4.53
N LEU A 187 -2.50 22.05 3.66
CA LEU A 187 -2.93 21.79 2.29
C LEU A 187 -4.19 20.93 2.23
N THR A 188 -4.31 19.93 3.11
CA THR A 188 -5.51 19.09 3.23
C THR A 188 -6.72 19.93 3.63
N LEU A 189 -6.56 20.83 4.60
CA LEU A 189 -7.62 21.74 5.03
C LEU A 189 -8.03 22.72 3.92
N LEU A 190 -7.08 23.30 3.21
CA LEU A 190 -7.36 24.19 2.08
C LEU A 190 -8.11 23.47 0.96
N LEU A 191 -7.70 22.26 0.60
CA LEU A 191 -8.37 21.47 -0.43
C LEU A 191 -9.80 21.07 -0.01
N ALA A 192 -9.97 20.67 1.25
CA ALA A 192 -11.27 20.41 1.85
C ALA A 192 -12.18 21.64 1.75
N PHE A 193 -11.67 22.82 2.13
CA PHE A 193 -12.39 24.09 2.05
C PHE A 193 -12.80 24.44 0.61
N TYR A 194 -11.87 24.37 -0.35
CA TYR A 194 -12.18 24.60 -1.77
C TYR A 194 -13.24 23.65 -2.31
N SER A 195 -13.24 22.41 -1.85
CA SER A 195 -14.22 21.41 -2.26
C SER A 195 -15.61 21.71 -1.70
N VAL A 196 -15.70 22.18 -0.45
CA VAL A 196 -16.98 22.59 0.15
C VAL A 196 -17.59 23.80 -0.57
N ILE A 197 -16.77 24.75 -1.05
CA ILE A 197 -17.25 25.91 -1.82
C ILE A 197 -18.06 25.49 -3.06
N LEU A 198 -17.78 24.32 -3.64
CA LEU A 198 -18.54 23.80 -4.78
C LEU A 198 -20.04 23.62 -4.48
N VAL A 199 -20.46 23.57 -3.22
CA VAL A 199 -21.88 23.58 -2.83
C VAL A 199 -22.60 24.84 -3.37
N ALA A 200 -21.95 26.00 -3.36
CA ALA A 200 -22.55 27.29 -3.71
C ALA A 200 -22.61 27.57 -5.24
N VAL A 201 -21.97 26.74 -6.06
CA VAL A 201 -21.83 26.96 -7.51
C VAL A 201 -23.16 26.73 -8.24
N PRO A 202 -23.46 27.40 -9.38
CA PRO A 202 -24.74 27.26 -10.08
C PRO A 202 -25.10 25.80 -10.42
N LYS A 203 -26.39 25.46 -10.31
CA LYS A 203 -26.94 24.13 -10.66
C LYS A 203 -27.07 23.95 -12.18
N THR A 204 -25.94 23.94 -12.86
CA THR A 204 -25.85 23.64 -14.31
C THR A 204 -25.40 22.20 -14.54
N THR A 205 -25.66 21.67 -15.73
CA THR A 205 -25.23 20.33 -16.16
C THR A 205 -23.71 20.15 -16.02
N PHE A 206 -22.92 21.16 -16.40
CA PHE A 206 -21.47 21.14 -16.27
C PHE A 206 -21.03 20.91 -14.81
N TRP A 207 -21.51 21.73 -13.88
CA TRP A 207 -21.14 21.64 -12.47
C TRP A 207 -21.68 20.39 -11.77
N PHE A 208 -22.80 19.84 -12.24
CA PHE A 208 -23.24 18.51 -11.84
C PHE A 208 -22.18 17.45 -12.17
N PHE A 209 -21.73 17.37 -13.42
CA PHE A 209 -20.72 16.40 -13.82
C PHE A 209 -19.37 16.61 -13.13
N VAL A 210 -18.93 17.86 -12.93
CA VAL A 210 -17.69 18.16 -12.20
C VAL A 210 -17.77 17.59 -10.78
N THR A 211 -18.80 17.94 -10.01
CA THR A 211 -18.93 17.48 -8.61
C THR A 211 -19.10 15.97 -8.50
N LEU A 212 -19.87 15.35 -9.40
CA LEU A 212 -20.04 13.91 -9.45
C LEU A 212 -18.73 13.17 -9.80
N LEU A 213 -18.03 13.63 -10.83
CA LEU A 213 -16.75 13.06 -11.25
C LEU A 213 -15.71 13.20 -10.15
N THR A 214 -15.61 14.37 -9.50
CA THR A 214 -14.70 14.55 -8.36
C THR A 214 -14.98 13.54 -7.24
N ALA A 215 -16.26 13.33 -6.87
CA ALA A 215 -16.61 12.37 -5.82
C ALA A 215 -16.27 10.92 -6.21
N VAL A 216 -16.60 10.52 -7.44
CA VAL A 216 -16.27 9.19 -7.96
C VAL A 216 -14.75 9.01 -8.06
N SER A 217 -14.02 10.00 -8.58
CA SER A 217 -12.57 9.94 -8.74
C SER A 217 -11.83 9.81 -7.42
N TRP A 218 -12.19 10.59 -6.39
CA TRP A 218 -11.59 10.45 -5.06
C TRP A 218 -11.86 9.07 -4.47
N ARG A 219 -13.10 8.57 -4.61
CA ARG A 219 -13.41 7.24 -4.12
C ARG A 219 -12.67 6.15 -4.87
N VAL A 220 -12.55 6.30 -6.19
CA VAL A 220 -11.81 5.35 -7.04
C VAL A 220 -10.32 5.34 -6.67
N PHE A 221 -9.74 6.52 -6.51
CA PHE A 221 -8.36 6.67 -6.07
C PHE A 221 -8.13 6.06 -4.68
N HIS A 222 -9.05 6.28 -3.74
CA HIS A 222 -8.95 5.74 -2.38
C HIS A 222 -8.91 4.21 -2.34
N ASN A 223 -9.82 3.51 -3.05
CA ASN A 223 -9.86 2.05 -2.97
C ASN A 223 -8.92 1.36 -3.97
N TRP A 224 -8.92 1.77 -5.24
CA TRP A 224 -8.12 1.10 -6.26
C TRP A 224 -6.71 1.67 -6.34
N GLY A 225 -6.55 2.99 -6.28
CA GLY A 225 -5.24 3.64 -6.36
C GLY A 225 -4.36 3.30 -5.16
N LEU A 226 -4.82 3.63 -3.95
CA LEU A 226 -4.07 3.32 -2.72
C LEU A 226 -3.99 1.80 -2.48
N GLY A 227 -5.03 1.07 -2.86
CA GLY A 227 -5.02 -0.39 -2.83
C GLY A 227 -3.91 -1.01 -3.68
N HIS A 228 -3.67 -0.50 -4.89
CA HIS A 228 -2.57 -0.96 -5.74
C HIS A 228 -1.20 -0.65 -5.11
N ILE A 229 -1.05 0.52 -4.48
CA ILE A 229 0.18 0.88 -3.75
C ILE A 229 0.44 -0.12 -2.61
N LEU A 230 -0.57 -0.46 -1.81
CA LEU A 230 -0.45 -1.46 -0.77
C LEU A 230 -0.18 -2.87 -1.30
N SER A 231 -0.79 -3.24 -2.43
CA SER A 231 -0.53 -4.52 -3.07
C SER A 231 0.95 -4.65 -3.47
N SER A 232 1.51 -3.62 -4.12
CA SER A 232 2.96 -3.59 -4.41
C SER A 232 3.79 -3.56 -3.13
N GLN A 233 3.37 -2.80 -2.11
CA GLN A 233 4.07 -2.79 -0.82
C GLN A 233 4.11 -4.18 -0.17
N SER A 234 3.02 -4.95 -0.25
CA SER A 234 2.93 -6.32 0.29
C SER A 234 3.75 -7.35 -0.50
N GLU A 235 3.81 -7.22 -1.83
CA GLU A 235 4.52 -8.16 -2.70
C GLU A 235 6.03 -7.93 -2.69
N ASP A 236 6.46 -6.69 -2.94
CA ASP A 236 7.87 -6.36 -3.20
C ASP A 236 8.38 -5.12 -2.43
N LYS A 237 7.60 -4.61 -1.47
CA LYS A 237 7.91 -3.38 -0.73
C LYS A 237 8.09 -2.17 -1.64
N GLY A 238 7.36 -2.11 -2.75
CA GLY A 238 7.56 -1.10 -3.80
C GLY A 238 7.49 0.36 -3.33
N TRP A 239 6.59 0.68 -2.40
CA TRP A 239 6.51 2.04 -1.84
C TRP A 239 7.73 2.37 -1.00
N THR A 240 8.10 1.50 -0.05
CA THR A 240 9.32 1.68 0.75
C THR A 240 10.58 1.72 -0.12
N ARG A 241 10.66 0.87 -1.15
CA ARG A 241 11.77 0.84 -2.11
C ARG A 241 11.93 2.17 -2.85
N LEU A 242 10.84 2.82 -3.23
CA LEU A 242 10.87 4.13 -3.88
C LEU A 242 11.50 5.20 -2.97
N PHE A 243 11.18 5.19 -1.68
CA PHE A 243 11.77 6.13 -0.71
C PHE A 243 13.25 5.83 -0.46
N LEU A 244 13.59 4.54 -0.27
CA LEU A 244 14.98 4.11 -0.09
C LEU A 244 15.86 4.47 -1.30
N LYS A 245 15.33 4.39 -2.52
CA LYS A 245 16.03 4.81 -3.75
C LYS A 245 16.50 6.27 -3.69
N TYR A 246 15.70 7.15 -3.10
CA TYR A 246 16.00 8.58 -2.92
C TYR A 246 16.65 8.89 -1.56
N GLY A 247 17.23 7.88 -0.89
CA GLY A 247 17.96 8.05 0.36
C GLY A 247 17.08 8.41 1.56
N LYS A 248 15.76 8.25 1.45
CA LYS A 248 14.81 8.42 2.55
C LYS A 248 14.67 7.14 3.36
N THR A 249 14.07 7.25 4.54
CA THR A 249 13.89 6.12 5.46
C THR A 249 12.54 5.42 5.25
N PRO A 250 12.36 4.18 5.72
CA PRO A 250 11.06 3.52 5.75
C PRO A 250 10.03 4.28 6.58
N ASP A 251 10.49 5.00 7.60
CA ASP A 251 9.69 5.88 8.43
C ASP A 251 9.10 7.04 7.65
N ASP A 252 9.90 7.68 6.80
CA ASP A 252 9.41 8.73 5.89
C ASP A 252 8.35 8.17 4.93
N ALA A 253 8.58 6.95 4.42
CA ALA A 253 7.66 6.28 3.51
C ALA A 253 6.30 6.02 4.16
N TYR A 254 6.29 5.56 5.41
CA TYR A 254 5.07 5.34 6.18
C TYR A 254 4.36 6.64 6.54
N GLU A 255 5.09 7.69 6.95
CA GLU A 255 4.49 9.00 7.22
C GLU A 255 3.79 9.58 5.98
N GLN A 256 4.43 9.51 4.81
CA GLN A 256 3.81 9.96 3.56
C GLN A 256 2.60 9.09 3.16
N TRP A 257 2.62 7.81 3.50
CA TRP A 257 1.46 6.93 3.35
C TRP A 257 0.28 7.37 4.24
N GLN A 258 0.53 7.70 5.51
CA GLN A 258 -0.50 8.21 6.42
C GLN A 258 -1.13 9.50 5.87
N VAL A 259 -0.31 10.41 5.35
CA VAL A 259 -0.78 11.67 4.73
C VAL A 259 -1.69 11.41 3.54
N ILE A 260 -1.26 10.59 2.56
CA ILE A 260 -2.05 10.37 1.34
C ILE A 260 -3.33 9.58 1.62
N TYR A 261 -3.28 8.62 2.55
CA TYR A 261 -4.45 7.87 2.98
C TYR A 261 -5.47 8.78 3.65
N ASN A 262 -5.06 9.59 4.63
CA ASN A 262 -5.95 10.51 5.33
C ASN A 262 -6.56 11.57 4.40
N LEU A 263 -5.74 12.16 3.52
CA LEU A 263 -6.19 13.11 2.49
C LEU A 263 -7.30 12.49 1.63
N SER A 264 -7.05 11.29 1.11
CA SER A 264 -8.00 10.58 0.26
C SER A 264 -9.30 10.22 0.98
N THR A 265 -9.22 9.86 2.27
CA THR A 265 -10.39 9.62 3.13
C THR A 265 -11.24 10.88 3.28
N ILE A 266 -10.64 12.00 3.71
CA ILE A 266 -11.33 13.28 3.89
C ILE A 266 -11.98 13.73 2.58
N MET A 267 -11.21 13.68 1.50
CA MET A 267 -11.69 14.11 0.19
C MET A 267 -12.83 13.24 -0.32
N SER A 268 -12.82 11.94 -0.07
CA SER A 268 -13.93 11.04 -0.41
C SER A 268 -15.23 11.43 0.32
N TYR A 269 -15.16 11.73 1.62
CA TYR A 269 -16.34 12.15 2.39
C TYR A 269 -16.83 13.54 1.99
N ILE A 270 -15.93 14.52 1.87
CA ILE A 270 -16.31 15.91 1.54
C ILE A 270 -16.90 15.99 0.14
N SER A 271 -16.27 15.38 -0.86
CA SER A 271 -16.79 15.39 -2.23
C SER A 271 -18.15 14.70 -2.34
N PHE A 272 -18.36 13.60 -1.62
CA PHE A 272 -19.67 12.95 -1.56
C PHE A 272 -20.72 13.82 -0.87
N PHE A 273 -20.37 14.46 0.25
CA PHE A 273 -21.24 15.41 0.95
C PHE A 273 -21.67 16.57 0.05
N VAL A 274 -20.74 17.12 -0.74
CA VAL A 274 -21.03 18.17 -1.73
C VAL A 274 -22.07 17.69 -2.75
N VAL A 275 -21.89 16.50 -3.32
CA VAL A 275 -22.87 15.90 -4.26
C VAL A 275 -24.23 15.71 -3.58
N ALA A 276 -24.23 15.14 -2.37
CA ALA A 276 -25.44 14.82 -1.63
C ALA A 276 -26.29 16.05 -1.32
N ILE A 277 -25.66 17.16 -0.90
CA ILE A 277 -26.35 18.43 -0.63
C ILE A 277 -26.83 19.09 -1.91
N ARG A 278 -25.99 19.19 -2.94
CA ARG A 278 -26.33 19.89 -4.19
C ARG A 278 -27.52 19.25 -4.89
N GLN A 279 -27.60 17.92 -4.85
CA GLN A 279 -28.65 17.13 -5.49
C GLN A 279 -29.79 16.73 -4.55
N ARG A 280 -29.83 17.30 -3.34
CA ARG A 280 -30.88 16.98 -2.38
C ARG A 280 -32.27 17.34 -2.93
N GLU A 281 -33.18 16.38 -2.86
CA GLU A 281 -34.59 16.59 -3.17
C GLU A 281 -35.26 17.56 -2.19
N SER A 282 -36.21 18.36 -2.68
CA SER A 282 -37.01 19.25 -1.82
C SER A 282 -37.92 18.44 -0.91
N ILE A 283 -37.94 18.79 0.39
CA ILE A 283 -38.63 18.06 1.46
C ILE A 283 -40.14 17.92 1.19
N GLU A 284 -40.74 18.92 0.55
CA GLU A 284 -42.18 19.03 0.26
C GLU A 284 -42.71 17.91 -0.65
N PHE A 285 -41.86 17.28 -1.47
CA PHE A 285 -42.25 16.23 -2.42
C PHE A 285 -41.94 14.82 -1.92
N VAL A 286 -41.36 14.67 -0.73
CA VAL A 286 -40.93 13.39 -0.20
C VAL A 286 -41.98 12.84 0.77
N ALA A 287 -42.71 11.81 0.34
CA ALA A 287 -43.60 11.06 1.23
C ALA A 287 -42.81 10.47 2.41
N TYR A 288 -43.35 10.59 3.63
CA TYR A 288 -42.71 10.11 4.86
C TYR A 288 -41.31 10.68 5.11
N TRP A 289 -41.06 11.93 4.69
CA TRP A 289 -39.75 12.57 4.84
C TRP A 289 -39.13 12.44 6.25
N PRO A 290 -39.85 12.56 7.40
CA PRO A 290 -39.20 12.46 8.70
C PRO A 290 -38.49 11.12 8.89
N PHE A 291 -39.10 10.03 8.41
CA PHE A 291 -38.53 8.68 8.50
C PHE A 291 -37.23 8.54 7.68
N LYS A 292 -37.20 9.11 6.46
CA LYS A 292 -36.02 9.14 5.58
C LYS A 292 -34.83 9.81 6.27
N TYR A 293 -35.06 10.98 6.87
CA TYR A 293 -34.01 11.74 7.55
C TYR A 293 -33.58 11.10 8.88
N ILE A 294 -34.51 10.53 9.65
CA ILE A 294 -34.20 9.81 10.89
C ILE A 294 -33.32 8.60 10.60
N ILE A 295 -33.72 7.73 9.66
CA ILE A 295 -32.91 6.56 9.27
C ILE A 295 -31.55 7.00 8.72
N GLY A 296 -31.54 8.00 7.83
CA GLY A 296 -30.28 8.47 7.25
C GLY A 296 -29.30 8.99 8.30
N THR A 297 -29.81 9.72 9.30
CA THR A 297 -29.01 10.22 10.42
C THR A 297 -28.54 9.10 11.34
N MET A 298 -29.41 8.13 11.64
CA MET A 298 -29.04 6.95 12.43
C MET A 298 -27.94 6.13 11.75
N LEU A 299 -28.00 5.97 10.43
CA LEU A 299 -26.97 5.29 9.65
C LEU A 299 -25.63 6.04 9.68
N ILE A 300 -25.65 7.37 9.59
CA ILE A 300 -24.43 8.19 9.75
C ILE A 300 -23.83 7.99 11.15
N ALA A 301 -24.66 8.07 12.19
CA ALA A 301 -24.22 7.84 13.56
C ALA A 301 -23.63 6.42 13.76
N LEU A 302 -24.26 5.41 13.16
CA LEU A 302 -23.78 4.02 13.21
C LEU A 302 -22.39 3.87 12.58
N GLN A 303 -22.17 4.49 11.41
CA GLN A 303 -20.86 4.47 10.76
C GLN A 303 -19.81 5.23 11.59
N THR A 304 -20.15 6.42 12.12
CA THR A 304 -19.23 7.17 12.98
C THR A 304 -18.83 6.36 14.20
N TRP A 305 -19.80 5.75 14.89
CA TRP A 305 -19.53 4.86 16.03
C TRP A 305 -18.62 3.69 15.63
N THR A 306 -18.93 3.04 14.50
CA THR A 306 -18.12 1.93 13.97
C THR A 306 -16.67 2.35 13.72
N SER A 307 -16.46 3.50 13.06
CA SER A 307 -15.12 4.03 12.77
C SER A 307 -14.34 4.38 14.04
N VAL A 308 -15.00 5.00 15.04
CA VAL A 308 -14.37 5.29 16.33
C VAL A 308 -13.97 3.99 17.04
N SER A 309 -14.85 2.99 17.09
CA SER A 309 -14.55 1.70 17.73
C SER A 309 -13.45 0.91 17.01
N ILE A 310 -13.36 1.00 15.67
CA ILE A 310 -12.23 0.44 14.92
C ILE A 310 -10.93 1.13 15.31
N TYR A 311 -10.92 2.47 15.34
CA TYR A 311 -9.74 3.24 15.71
C TYR A 311 -9.28 2.96 17.15
N GLU A 312 -10.20 2.86 18.11
CA GLU A 312 -9.90 2.49 19.50
C GLU A 312 -9.31 1.07 19.62
N SER A 313 -9.74 0.14 18.76
CA SER A 313 -9.27 -1.25 18.79
C SER A 313 -7.91 -1.43 18.10
N LEU A 314 -7.68 -0.74 16.98
CA LEU A 314 -6.47 -0.86 16.16
C LEU A 314 -5.37 0.14 16.55
N GLY A 315 -5.76 1.27 17.13
CA GLY A 315 -4.91 2.45 17.29
C GLY A 315 -4.46 3.06 15.96
N GLU A 316 -3.57 4.05 16.05
CA GLU A 316 -3.02 4.74 14.87
C GLU A 316 -2.28 3.78 13.93
N PHE A 317 -1.56 2.80 14.48
CA PHE A 317 -0.77 1.86 13.70
C PHE A 317 -1.65 0.99 12.78
N GLY A 318 -2.72 0.38 13.29
CA GLY A 318 -3.59 -0.45 12.47
C GLY A 318 -4.52 0.36 11.57
N TRP A 319 -4.98 1.55 12.01
CA TRP A 319 -5.83 2.43 11.18
C TRP A 319 -5.17 2.84 9.85
N PHE A 320 -3.85 2.98 9.85
CA PHE A 320 -3.06 3.34 8.66
C PHE A 320 -2.36 2.14 8.00
N PHE A 321 -2.78 0.89 8.26
CA PHE A 321 -2.18 -0.31 7.66
C PHE A 321 -0.66 -0.42 7.93
N GLY A 322 -0.22 -0.10 9.15
CA GLY A 322 1.20 -0.10 9.53
C GLY A 322 1.87 -1.47 9.44
N ASP A 323 1.10 -2.55 9.45
CA ASP A 323 1.54 -3.93 9.23
C ASP A 323 2.13 -4.16 7.82
N PHE A 324 1.69 -3.40 6.81
CA PHE A 324 2.29 -3.38 5.47
C PHE A 324 3.70 -2.76 5.45
N PHE A 325 4.10 -2.07 6.51
CA PHE A 325 5.40 -1.38 6.60
C PHE A 325 6.31 -2.00 7.65
N TYR A 326 5.75 -2.42 8.79
CA TYR A 326 6.49 -2.91 9.94
C TYR A 326 5.94 -4.26 10.44
N PRO A 327 6.22 -5.37 9.74
CA PRO A 327 5.73 -6.69 10.14
C PRO A 327 6.24 -7.10 11.53
N GLU A 328 7.43 -6.66 11.94
CA GLU A 328 8.02 -6.97 13.25
C GLU A 328 7.19 -6.44 14.44
N LYS A 329 6.41 -5.36 14.24
CA LYS A 329 5.54 -4.77 15.27
C LYS A 329 4.20 -5.50 15.37
N ALA A 330 3.86 -6.32 14.39
CA ALA A 330 2.52 -6.84 14.17
C ALA A 330 2.48 -8.37 14.33
N LYS A 331 2.91 -8.88 15.50
CA LYS A 331 3.11 -10.33 15.72
C LYS A 331 1.87 -11.13 16.11
N THR A 332 0.88 -10.49 16.74
CA THR A 332 -0.32 -11.19 17.26
C THR A 332 -1.60 -10.39 17.02
N LEU A 333 -2.62 -11.05 16.48
CA LEU A 333 -3.96 -10.47 16.37
C LEU A 333 -4.68 -10.53 17.71
N THR A 334 -5.21 -9.39 18.17
CA THR A 334 -6.08 -9.33 19.35
C THR A 334 -7.51 -9.03 18.92
N TYR A 335 -8.46 -9.86 19.39
CA TYR A 335 -9.88 -9.70 19.08
C TYR A 335 -10.60 -8.99 20.23
N SER A 336 -10.28 -7.71 20.41
CA SER A 336 -10.90 -6.81 21.40
C SER A 336 -11.88 -5.84 20.73
N GLY A 337 -12.64 -5.10 21.54
CA GLY A 337 -13.58 -4.08 21.06
C GLY A 337 -14.55 -4.60 20.01
N ILE A 338 -14.66 -3.90 18.89
CA ILE A 338 -15.57 -4.26 17.80
C ILE A 338 -15.20 -5.59 17.11
N TYR A 339 -13.91 -5.94 17.10
CA TYR A 339 -13.39 -7.15 16.46
C TYR A 339 -13.73 -8.44 17.22
N ARG A 340 -14.12 -8.32 18.49
CA ARG A 340 -14.74 -9.44 19.23
C ARG A 340 -15.99 -9.95 18.51
N TYR A 341 -16.82 -9.03 18.02
CA TYR A 341 -18.14 -9.31 17.44
C TYR A 341 -18.10 -9.52 15.92
N LEU A 342 -17.23 -8.78 15.23
CA LEU A 342 -17.21 -8.69 13.76
C LEU A 342 -15.79 -8.90 13.23
N ASN A 343 -15.64 -9.72 12.18
CA ASN A 343 -14.33 -9.91 11.54
C ASN A 343 -13.96 -8.72 10.63
N ASN A 344 -14.94 -8.11 9.95
CA ASN A 344 -14.72 -7.00 9.01
C ASN A 344 -15.81 -5.94 9.24
N PRO A 345 -15.77 -5.17 10.34
CA PRO A 345 -16.80 -4.17 10.67
C PRO A 345 -16.98 -3.12 9.56
N GLU A 346 -15.90 -2.81 8.82
CA GLU A 346 -15.92 -1.86 7.71
C GLU A 346 -16.80 -2.27 6.54
N ARG A 347 -16.98 -3.57 6.30
CA ARG A 347 -17.69 -4.09 5.13
C ARG A 347 -19.18 -3.70 5.11
N LEU A 348 -19.81 -3.61 6.28
CA LEU A 348 -21.24 -3.36 6.40
C LEU A 348 -21.52 -2.09 7.21
N PHE A 349 -21.04 -2.02 8.44
CA PHE A 349 -21.33 -0.89 9.32
C PHE A 349 -20.48 0.33 8.98
N GLY A 350 -19.23 0.13 8.54
CA GLY A 350 -18.34 1.21 8.10
C GLY A 350 -18.75 1.93 6.81
N ILE A 351 -19.78 1.45 6.09
CA ILE A 351 -20.37 2.12 4.92
C ILE A 351 -21.81 2.58 5.14
N SER A 352 -22.38 2.33 6.31
CA SER A 352 -23.81 2.56 6.59
C SER A 352 -24.20 4.02 6.46
N GLY A 353 -23.38 4.94 6.96
CA GLY A 353 -23.54 6.39 6.86
C GLY A 353 -23.43 6.93 5.44
N VAL A 354 -22.66 6.29 4.56
CA VAL A 354 -22.63 6.63 3.13
C VAL A 354 -24.01 6.39 2.50
N TRP A 355 -24.62 5.24 2.80
CA TRP A 355 -26.00 4.95 2.40
C TRP A 355 -27.00 5.85 3.11
N GLY A 356 -26.75 6.22 4.37
CA GLY A 356 -27.55 7.20 5.11
C GLY A 356 -27.57 8.59 4.45
N MET A 357 -26.41 9.04 3.98
CA MET A 357 -26.28 10.31 3.26
C MET A 357 -26.90 10.24 1.85
N ALA A 358 -26.74 9.13 1.14
CA ALA A 358 -27.44 8.89 -0.13
C ALA A 358 -28.97 8.90 0.08
N LEU A 359 -29.45 8.25 1.14
CA LEU A 359 -30.84 8.26 1.54
C LEU A 359 -31.32 9.68 1.83
N ILE A 360 -30.59 10.48 2.60
CA ILE A 360 -30.96 11.88 2.87
C ILE A 360 -31.00 12.71 1.58
N SER A 361 -30.04 12.52 0.68
CA SER A 361 -30.01 13.19 -0.62
C SER A 361 -31.24 12.85 -1.47
N GLY A 362 -31.63 11.56 -1.51
CA GLY A 362 -32.69 11.06 -2.38
C GLY A 362 -32.32 11.02 -3.87
N SER A 363 -31.14 11.48 -4.24
CA SER A 363 -30.74 11.60 -5.65
C SER A 363 -30.11 10.33 -6.21
N ALA A 364 -30.37 10.04 -7.49
CA ALA A 364 -29.74 8.95 -8.22
C ALA A 364 -28.19 9.05 -8.19
N SER A 365 -27.64 10.25 -8.26
CA SER A 365 -26.20 10.49 -8.12
C SER A 365 -25.66 10.13 -6.74
N GLY A 366 -26.42 10.41 -5.67
CA GLY A 366 -26.03 10.02 -4.31
C GLY A 366 -25.97 8.51 -4.15
N TYR A 367 -26.97 7.80 -4.67
CA TYR A 367 -26.99 6.34 -4.69
C TYR A 367 -25.87 5.74 -5.56
N LEU A 368 -25.56 6.35 -6.71
CA LEU A 368 -24.44 5.93 -7.56
C LEU A 368 -23.11 5.99 -6.79
N VAL A 369 -22.82 7.10 -6.11
CA VAL A 369 -21.58 7.25 -5.33
C VAL A 369 -21.54 6.24 -4.18
N ALA A 370 -22.65 6.01 -3.48
CA ALA A 370 -22.73 5.00 -2.42
C ALA A 370 -22.50 3.57 -2.94
N PHE A 371 -22.96 3.27 -4.15
CA PHE A 371 -22.72 1.99 -4.81
C PHE A 371 -21.24 1.82 -5.19
N VAL A 372 -20.63 2.83 -5.81
CA VAL A 372 -19.18 2.87 -6.09
C VAL A 372 -18.38 2.70 -4.80
N TRP A 373 -18.80 3.35 -3.71
CA TRP A 373 -18.17 3.23 -2.40
C TRP A 373 -18.20 1.79 -1.89
N THR A 374 -19.36 1.14 -1.97
CA THR A 374 -19.58 -0.23 -1.51
C THR A 374 -18.73 -1.24 -2.30
N ILE A 375 -18.72 -1.12 -3.63
CA ILE A 375 -17.87 -1.97 -4.49
C ILE A 375 -16.40 -1.74 -4.19
N GLY A 376 -15.97 -0.48 -4.11
CA GLY A 376 -14.58 -0.11 -3.81
C GLY A 376 -14.12 -0.65 -2.47
N SER A 377 -14.92 -0.50 -1.40
CA SER A 377 -14.64 -1.08 -0.09
C SER A 377 -14.52 -2.60 -0.15
N PHE A 378 -15.45 -3.26 -0.85
CA PHE A 378 -15.44 -4.71 -0.97
C PHE A 378 -14.20 -5.22 -1.72
N TYR A 379 -13.85 -4.55 -2.81
CA TYR A 379 -12.61 -4.82 -3.55
C TYR A 379 -11.37 -4.65 -2.66
N PHE A 380 -11.27 -3.53 -1.94
CA PHE A 380 -10.13 -3.24 -1.08
C PHE A 380 -9.91 -4.33 -0.03
N ILE A 381 -10.98 -4.70 0.70
CA ILE A 381 -10.90 -5.74 1.74
C ILE A 381 -10.52 -7.10 1.12
N LYS A 382 -11.20 -7.52 0.04
CA LYS A 382 -11.02 -8.87 -0.50
C LYS A 382 -9.72 -9.04 -1.29
N SER A 383 -9.28 -8.01 -2.02
CA SER A 383 -8.16 -8.09 -2.95
C SER A 383 -6.83 -7.58 -2.38
N ILE A 384 -6.85 -6.77 -1.31
CA ILE A 384 -5.63 -6.16 -0.76
C ILE A 384 -5.43 -6.56 0.70
N GLU A 385 -6.40 -6.25 1.57
CA GLU A 385 -6.27 -6.48 3.01
C GLU A 385 -6.25 -7.98 3.34
N GLN A 386 -7.27 -8.75 2.93
CA GLN A 386 -7.35 -10.18 3.26
C GLN A 386 -6.14 -11.00 2.78
N PRO A 387 -5.64 -10.84 1.53
CA PRO A 387 -4.44 -11.57 1.10
C PRO A 387 -3.19 -11.18 1.91
N HIS A 388 -3.02 -9.90 2.25
CA HIS A 388 -1.89 -9.47 3.08
C HIS A 388 -1.99 -10.02 4.50
N MET A 389 -3.17 -9.92 5.11
CA MET A 389 -3.43 -10.48 6.43
C MET A 389 -3.14 -11.99 6.45
N GLN A 390 -3.57 -12.73 5.41
CA GLN A 390 -3.28 -14.17 5.29
C GLN A 390 -1.78 -14.45 5.17
N LYS A 391 -1.04 -13.62 4.42
CA LYS A 391 0.41 -13.73 4.28
C LYS A 391 1.13 -13.51 5.62
N LEU A 392 0.72 -12.49 6.39
CA LEU A 392 1.39 -12.10 7.63
C LEU A 392 0.96 -12.96 8.83
N TYR A 393 -0.34 -13.16 9.01
CA TYR A 393 -0.92 -13.78 10.21
C TYR A 393 -1.34 -15.25 10.01
N GLY A 394 -1.54 -15.69 8.77
CA GLY A 394 -1.88 -17.08 8.42
C GLY A 394 -3.01 -17.65 9.28
N ASN A 395 -2.67 -18.66 10.08
CA ASN A 395 -3.62 -19.41 10.92
C ASN A 395 -4.17 -18.64 12.12
N GLN A 396 -3.65 -17.45 12.45
CA GLN A 396 -4.19 -16.62 13.53
C GLN A 396 -5.52 -15.93 13.15
N ILE A 397 -5.88 -15.93 11.86
CA ILE A 397 -7.11 -15.33 11.37
C ILE A 397 -8.30 -16.21 11.73
N ARG A 398 -9.25 -15.62 12.48
CA ARG A 398 -10.47 -16.30 12.91
C ARG A 398 -11.44 -16.46 11.73
N ALA A 399 -11.83 -17.70 11.45
CA ALA A 399 -12.79 -18.01 10.38
C ALA A 399 -14.19 -17.40 10.63
N GLU A 400 -14.68 -17.42 11.87
CA GLU A 400 -16.05 -16.99 12.21
C GLU A 400 -16.10 -15.96 13.33
N ALA A 401 -16.83 -14.87 13.08
CA ALA A 401 -17.07 -13.82 14.06
C ALA A 401 -18.08 -14.23 15.15
N GLY A 402 -18.05 -13.57 16.32
CA GLY A 402 -18.97 -13.86 17.43
C GLY A 402 -20.44 -13.83 16.99
N LEU A 403 -20.84 -12.77 16.26
CA LEU A 403 -22.18 -12.63 15.70
C LEU A 403 -22.58 -13.81 14.80
N THR A 404 -21.67 -14.27 13.93
CA THR A 404 -21.93 -15.37 13.00
C THR A 404 -22.13 -16.69 13.75
N LYS A 405 -21.34 -16.95 14.80
CA LYS A 405 -21.47 -18.16 15.63
C LYS A 405 -22.82 -18.21 16.34
N THR A 406 -23.26 -17.10 16.93
CA THR A 406 -24.54 -17.03 17.64
C THR A 406 -25.72 -17.15 16.69
N ILE A 407 -25.67 -16.50 15.51
CA ILE A 407 -26.71 -16.67 14.47
C ILE A 407 -26.78 -18.12 14.02
N LYS A 408 -25.65 -18.77 13.73
CA LYS A 408 -25.61 -20.19 13.35
C LYS A 408 -26.23 -21.10 14.41
N ARG A 409 -25.85 -20.93 15.68
CA ARG A 409 -26.45 -21.67 16.81
C ARG A 409 -27.96 -21.41 16.94
N ALA A 410 -28.40 -20.17 16.77
CA ALA A 410 -29.83 -19.82 16.85
C ALA A 410 -30.64 -20.38 15.65
N THR A 411 -30.05 -20.43 14.45
CA THR A 411 -30.66 -21.06 13.27
C THR A 411 -30.70 -22.57 13.38
N GLU A 412 -29.71 -23.21 14.02
CA GLU A 412 -29.72 -24.65 14.30
C GLU A 412 -30.86 -25.04 15.27
N ILE A 413 -31.30 -24.13 16.14
CA ILE A 413 -32.35 -24.35 17.14
C ILE A 413 -33.77 -23.99 16.60
N SER A 414 -33.88 -23.24 15.49
CA SER A 414 -35.18 -22.73 14.98
C SER A 414 -35.47 -23.09 13.50
N LEU A 415 -36.22 -24.18 13.28
CA LEU A 415 -36.94 -24.42 12.01
C LEU A 415 -38.16 -23.49 11.97
N PRO A 416 -38.29 -22.46 11.09
CA PRO A 416 -37.92 -22.39 9.68
C PRO A 416 -37.35 -21.01 9.25
N LEU A 417 -36.31 -20.51 9.92
CA LEU A 417 -35.69 -19.19 9.59
C LEU A 417 -34.47 -19.31 8.65
N GLU A 418 -34.02 -20.54 8.44
CA GLU A 418 -32.87 -20.92 7.60
C GLU A 418 -33.03 -20.38 6.17
N ASN A 419 -34.21 -20.54 5.56
CA ASN A 419 -34.45 -20.10 4.18
C ASN A 419 -34.31 -18.58 3.98
N THR A 420 -34.72 -17.75 4.94
CA THR A 420 -34.71 -16.28 4.75
C THR A 420 -33.31 -15.70 4.95
N ILE A 421 -32.56 -16.22 5.92
CA ILE A 421 -31.17 -15.81 6.17
C ILE A 421 -30.25 -16.38 5.08
N LEU A 422 -30.48 -17.60 4.60
CA LEU A 422 -29.78 -18.16 3.43
C LEU A 422 -30.12 -17.41 2.14
N ILE A 423 -31.30 -16.81 2.00
CA ILE A 423 -31.63 -15.93 0.86
C ILE A 423 -30.83 -14.62 0.93
N ILE A 424 -30.70 -14.00 2.11
CA ILE A 424 -29.93 -12.76 2.27
C ILE A 424 -28.42 -13.04 2.15
N GLN A 425 -27.92 -14.07 2.84
CA GLN A 425 -26.54 -14.52 2.70
C GLN A 425 -26.26 -14.98 1.28
N GLY A 426 -27.17 -15.73 0.65
CA GLY A 426 -27.08 -16.15 -0.74
C GLY A 426 -27.16 -14.99 -1.73
N PHE A 427 -27.96 -13.95 -1.48
CA PHE A 427 -28.00 -12.73 -2.29
C PHE A 427 -26.70 -11.94 -2.18
N ILE A 428 -26.16 -11.80 -0.96
CA ILE A 428 -24.87 -11.16 -0.71
C ILE A 428 -23.75 -12.00 -1.34
N ASP A 429 -23.75 -13.31 -1.16
CA ASP A 429 -22.74 -14.22 -1.72
C ASP A 429 -22.84 -14.32 -3.24
N ASN A 430 -24.03 -14.23 -3.82
CA ASN A 430 -24.24 -14.17 -5.27
C ASN A 430 -23.84 -12.81 -5.85
N LEU A 431 -24.08 -11.70 -5.13
CA LEU A 431 -23.53 -10.39 -5.50
C LEU A 431 -21.99 -10.41 -5.42
N VAL A 432 -21.44 -11.01 -4.37
CA VAL A 432 -20.00 -11.16 -4.17
C VAL A 432 -19.38 -12.03 -5.26
N LYS A 433 -19.98 -13.17 -5.58
CA LYS A 433 -19.54 -14.05 -6.67
C LYS A 433 -19.70 -13.36 -8.03
N GLY A 434 -20.81 -12.65 -8.26
CA GLY A 434 -21.06 -11.89 -9.48
C GLY A 434 -20.04 -10.77 -9.69
N ILE A 435 -19.74 -10.00 -8.64
CA ILE A 435 -18.73 -8.92 -8.66
C ILE A 435 -17.32 -9.50 -8.76
N SER A 436 -16.99 -10.56 -8.01
CA SER A 436 -15.66 -11.21 -8.08
C SER A 436 -15.40 -11.76 -9.48
N ASN A 437 -16.37 -12.45 -10.08
CA ASN A 437 -16.24 -12.99 -11.42
C ASN A 437 -16.11 -11.89 -12.49
N HIS A 438 -16.83 -10.77 -12.34
CA HIS A 438 -16.67 -9.61 -13.23
C HIS A 438 -15.33 -8.89 -13.04
N ILE A 439 -14.84 -8.77 -11.81
CA ILE A 439 -13.54 -8.17 -11.53
C ILE A 439 -12.45 -9.10 -12.05
N GLU A 440 -12.48 -10.40 -11.79
CA GLU A 440 -11.49 -11.37 -12.30
C GLU A 440 -11.48 -11.45 -13.83
N THR A 441 -12.64 -11.34 -14.49
CA THR A 441 -12.67 -11.27 -15.95
C THR A 441 -12.12 -9.95 -16.49
N LEU A 442 -12.47 -8.79 -15.91
CA LEU A 442 -11.91 -7.50 -16.32
C LEU A 442 -10.40 -7.39 -16.02
N LEU A 443 -9.97 -7.89 -14.85
CA LEU A 443 -8.57 -7.94 -14.44
C LEU A 443 -7.78 -8.94 -15.30
N GLY A 444 -8.36 -10.11 -15.61
CA GLY A 444 -7.78 -11.10 -16.51
C GLY A 444 -7.58 -10.58 -17.94
N HIS A 445 -8.48 -9.73 -18.42
CA HIS A 445 -8.32 -9.04 -19.71
C HIS A 445 -7.37 -7.83 -19.65
N ALA A 446 -7.19 -7.20 -18.49
CA ALA A 446 -6.34 -6.02 -18.30
C ALA A 446 -4.88 -6.36 -17.92
N LYS A 447 -4.65 -7.44 -17.16
CA LYS A 447 -3.33 -7.88 -16.66
C LYS A 447 -2.30 -8.11 -17.78
N PRO A 448 -2.61 -8.79 -18.91
CA PRO A 448 -1.66 -8.96 -20.00
C PRO A 448 -1.45 -7.69 -20.84
N LYS A 449 -2.35 -6.69 -20.79
CA LYS A 449 -2.23 -5.43 -21.56
C LYS A 449 -1.51 -4.31 -20.81
N ILE A 450 -1.58 -4.31 -19.48
CA ILE A 450 -0.94 -3.28 -18.64
C ILE A 450 0.52 -3.64 -18.32
N GLN A 451 0.84 -4.92 -18.12
CA GLN A 451 2.23 -5.35 -17.90
C GLN A 451 3.10 -5.26 -19.16
N SER A 452 2.53 -5.49 -20.35
CA SER A 452 3.20 -5.19 -21.62
C SER A 452 3.29 -3.68 -21.82
N GLY A 453 2.17 -2.95 -21.72
CA GLY A 453 2.13 -1.50 -21.97
C GLY A 453 3.09 -0.67 -21.12
N VAL A 454 3.28 -0.93 -19.83
CA VAL A 454 4.12 -0.08 -18.96
C VAL A 454 5.61 -0.45 -19.01
N LYS A 455 5.94 -1.73 -19.21
CA LYS A 455 7.34 -2.14 -19.47
C LYS A 455 7.77 -1.70 -20.87
N ASP A 456 6.91 -1.93 -21.87
CA ASP A 456 7.17 -1.55 -23.26
C ASP A 456 7.24 -0.04 -23.40
N THR A 457 6.43 0.77 -22.72
CA THR A 457 6.54 2.23 -22.85
C THR A 457 7.84 2.79 -22.24
N LYS A 458 8.35 2.22 -21.14
CA LYS A 458 9.62 2.65 -20.52
C LYS A 458 10.86 2.14 -21.26
N THR A 459 10.81 0.95 -21.87
CA THR A 459 11.88 0.45 -22.74
C THR A 459 11.85 1.13 -24.11
N LEU A 460 10.69 1.26 -24.74
CA LEU A 460 10.54 1.86 -26.07
C LEU A 460 10.87 3.37 -26.11
N LEU A 461 10.57 4.16 -25.06
CA LEU A 461 10.96 5.58 -25.00
C LEU A 461 12.44 5.81 -24.71
N LYS A 462 13.13 4.86 -24.05
CA LYS A 462 14.60 4.92 -23.87
C LYS A 462 15.37 4.31 -25.04
N GLU A 463 14.78 3.40 -25.80
CA GLU A 463 15.46 2.64 -26.87
C GLU A 463 15.39 3.29 -28.26
N TYR A 464 14.44 4.18 -28.56
CA TYR A 464 14.20 4.60 -29.96
C TYR A 464 14.15 6.11 -30.26
N PRO A 465 15.22 6.91 -30.03
CA PRO A 465 15.33 8.23 -30.66
C PRO A 465 16.02 8.23 -32.03
N SER A 466 16.65 7.13 -32.50
CA SER A 466 17.61 7.20 -33.63
C SER A 466 17.37 6.28 -34.84
N LYS A 467 16.23 5.58 -34.95
CA LYS A 467 15.96 4.71 -36.11
C LYS A 467 15.42 5.51 -37.32
N LEU A 468 16.25 6.33 -37.95
CA LEU A 468 15.99 6.90 -39.29
C LEU A 468 17.31 7.33 -39.94
N THR A 469 18.24 6.39 -40.15
CA THR A 469 19.35 6.58 -41.10
C THR A 469 19.39 5.39 -42.05
N MET A 470 18.93 5.60 -43.28
CA MET A 470 19.01 4.60 -44.34
C MET A 470 20.47 4.58 -44.85
N VAL A 471 21.32 3.76 -44.23
CA VAL A 471 22.72 3.63 -44.60
C VAL A 471 22.83 2.80 -45.88
N ARG A 472 23.24 3.42 -46.98
CA ARG A 472 23.62 2.71 -48.22
C ARG A 472 24.89 1.91 -47.93
N LEU A 473 24.87 0.59 -48.16
CA LEU A 473 26.09 -0.21 -48.28
C LEU A 473 26.99 0.46 -49.33
N SER A 474 28.19 0.89 -48.95
CA SER A 474 29.11 1.50 -49.91
C SER A 474 29.65 0.44 -50.87
N ASP A 475 29.71 0.74 -52.16
CA ASP A 475 30.27 -0.14 -53.20
C ASP A 475 31.74 -0.54 -52.94
N ASN A 476 32.45 0.17 -52.06
CA ASN A 476 33.84 -0.10 -51.67
C ASN A 476 34.06 -1.44 -50.92
N LEU A 477 33.03 -2.03 -50.30
CA LEU A 477 33.17 -3.33 -49.62
C LEU A 477 33.15 -4.53 -50.58
N LYS A 478 32.61 -4.38 -51.80
CA LYS A 478 32.53 -5.50 -52.76
C LYS A 478 33.89 -5.97 -53.27
N ASN A 479 34.91 -5.12 -53.19
CA ASN A 479 36.26 -5.39 -53.69
C ASN A 479 37.28 -5.66 -52.58
N MET A 480 36.82 -5.80 -51.32
CA MET A 480 37.70 -5.98 -50.16
C MET A 480 37.75 -7.45 -49.75
N ASP A 481 38.94 -7.97 -49.46
CA ASP A 481 39.10 -9.33 -48.96
C ASP A 481 38.84 -9.38 -47.44
N THR A 482 37.60 -9.68 -47.06
CA THR A 482 37.19 -9.78 -45.65
C THR A 482 37.88 -10.90 -44.89
N SER A 483 38.54 -11.85 -45.58
CA SER A 483 39.27 -12.95 -44.92
C SER A 483 40.54 -12.49 -44.21
N LEU A 484 41.07 -11.31 -44.57
CA LEU A 484 42.23 -10.69 -43.92
C LEU A 484 41.87 -10.01 -42.59
N TYR A 485 40.57 -9.81 -42.33
CA TYR A 485 40.07 -9.12 -41.14
C TYR A 485 39.58 -10.10 -40.09
N SER A 486 40.07 -9.97 -38.87
CA SER A 486 39.58 -10.78 -37.74
C SER A 486 39.59 -9.98 -36.44
N LEU A 487 38.63 -10.29 -35.57
CA LEU A 487 38.56 -9.78 -34.20
C LEU A 487 38.58 -10.95 -33.23
N LYS A 488 39.53 -10.93 -32.29
CA LYS A 488 39.65 -11.93 -31.22
C LYS A 488 39.73 -11.23 -29.88
N ILE A 489 39.04 -11.78 -28.88
CA ILE A 489 39.11 -11.30 -27.50
C ILE A 489 40.26 -12.04 -26.83
N ASN A 490 41.26 -11.31 -26.35
CA ASN A 490 42.50 -11.89 -25.83
C ASN A 490 42.23 -12.74 -24.57
N GLY A 491 42.96 -13.86 -24.43
CA GLY A 491 42.89 -14.74 -23.25
C GLY A 491 41.65 -15.63 -23.11
N LYS A 492 40.74 -15.69 -24.10
CA LYS A 492 39.52 -16.51 -24.03
C LYS A 492 39.24 -17.24 -25.36
N THR A 493 39.66 -18.49 -25.45
CA THR A 493 39.43 -19.35 -26.63
C THR A 493 38.22 -20.26 -26.45
N SER A 494 37.26 -20.13 -27.37
CA SER A 494 36.11 -21.00 -27.66
C SER A 494 35.27 -21.50 -26.48
N GLY A 495 34.14 -20.82 -26.24
CA GLY A 495 33.10 -21.15 -25.26
C GLY A 495 32.14 -19.97 -25.07
N ASP A 496 31.23 -20.06 -24.09
CA ASP A 496 30.42 -18.93 -23.61
C ASP A 496 31.32 -17.94 -22.86
N ILE A 497 31.85 -16.93 -23.58
CA ILE A 497 32.82 -15.97 -23.08
C ILE A 497 32.14 -15.05 -22.06
N LYS A 498 32.46 -15.19 -20.77
CA LYS A 498 31.96 -14.30 -19.70
C LYS A 498 33.04 -13.34 -19.23
N VAL A 499 32.71 -12.06 -19.16
CA VAL A 499 33.57 -10.97 -18.72
C VAL A 499 32.95 -10.34 -17.48
N GLU A 500 33.74 -10.13 -16.44
CA GLU A 500 33.26 -9.52 -15.20
C GLU A 500 33.02 -8.02 -15.42
N PHE A 501 31.96 -7.47 -14.84
CA PHE A 501 31.58 -6.06 -14.97
C PHE A 501 32.74 -5.11 -14.61
N GLY A 502 32.99 -4.13 -15.48
CA GLY A 502 34.05 -3.13 -15.31
C GLY A 502 35.48 -3.65 -15.51
N THR A 503 35.68 -4.87 -16.00
CA THR A 503 37.03 -5.37 -16.32
C THR A 503 37.49 -4.93 -17.72
N PRO A 504 38.77 -4.53 -17.88
CA PRO A 504 39.37 -4.26 -19.18
C PRO A 504 39.20 -5.41 -20.18
N ILE A 505 38.84 -5.08 -21.42
CA ILE A 505 38.70 -6.07 -22.49
C ILE A 505 39.72 -5.78 -23.59
N GLU A 506 40.67 -6.69 -23.74
CA GLU A 506 41.66 -6.65 -24.81
C GLU A 506 41.12 -7.32 -26.07
N VAL A 507 41.19 -6.60 -27.19
CA VAL A 507 40.73 -7.05 -28.50
C VAL A 507 41.90 -7.01 -29.47
N GLU A 508 42.32 -8.19 -29.90
CA GLU A 508 43.27 -8.37 -31.00
C GLU A 508 42.52 -8.21 -32.32
N TRP A 509 43.05 -7.35 -33.18
CA TRP A 509 42.53 -7.15 -34.52
C TRP A 509 43.59 -7.47 -35.56
N THR A 510 43.16 -8.02 -36.70
CA THR A 510 43.97 -8.13 -37.92
C THR A 510 43.23 -7.42 -39.04
N ALA A 511 43.97 -6.80 -39.95
CA ALA A 511 43.42 -6.08 -41.09
C ALA A 511 44.33 -6.20 -42.32
N ASP A 512 43.81 -5.84 -43.49
CA ASP A 512 44.62 -5.74 -44.71
C ASP A 512 45.77 -4.72 -44.50
N PRO A 513 47.01 -4.99 -44.93
CA PRO A 513 48.11 -4.02 -44.90
C PRO A 513 47.82 -2.66 -45.58
N LYS A 514 46.73 -2.54 -46.34
CA LYS A 514 46.21 -1.32 -46.97
C LYS A 514 44.91 -0.80 -46.32
N HIS A 515 44.59 -1.22 -45.10
CA HIS A 515 43.40 -0.77 -44.37
C HIS A 515 43.41 0.77 -44.20
N SER A 516 42.22 1.37 -44.03
CA SER A 516 42.15 2.82 -43.87
C SER A 516 42.67 3.19 -42.48
N VAL A 517 43.40 4.31 -42.38
CA VAL A 517 43.79 4.86 -41.07
C VAL A 517 42.57 5.25 -40.25
N ARG A 518 41.40 5.47 -40.89
CA ARG A 518 40.13 5.79 -40.24
C ARG A 518 39.30 4.55 -39.88
N ASP A 519 39.91 3.38 -39.82
CA ASP A 519 39.25 2.17 -39.32
C ASP A 519 39.08 2.24 -37.80
N TRP A 520 37.99 1.67 -37.30
CA TRP A 520 37.63 1.75 -35.88
C TRP A 520 36.88 0.51 -35.44
N ILE A 521 36.91 0.23 -34.14
CA ILE A 521 36.24 -0.92 -33.52
C ILE A 521 35.22 -0.38 -32.52
N GLY A 522 33.95 -0.77 -32.67
CA GLY A 522 32.90 -0.40 -31.72
C GLY A 522 32.38 -1.60 -30.93
N LEU A 523 31.98 -1.34 -29.68
CA LEU A 523 31.34 -2.30 -28.79
C LEU A 523 29.82 -2.10 -28.80
N TYR A 524 29.07 -3.17 -29.09
CA TYR A 524 27.62 -3.10 -29.25
C TYR A 524 26.93 -4.26 -28.55
N ARG A 525 25.71 -4.00 -28.07
CA ARG A 525 24.82 -5.06 -27.60
C ARG A 525 24.29 -5.85 -28.79
N VAL A 526 24.17 -7.17 -28.64
CA VAL A 526 23.85 -8.10 -29.75
C VAL A 526 22.46 -7.85 -30.33
N ASP A 527 21.50 -7.42 -29.52
CA ASP A 527 20.09 -7.19 -29.88
C ASP A 527 19.81 -5.81 -30.50
N GLU A 528 20.76 -4.88 -30.46
CA GLU A 528 20.55 -3.51 -30.96
C GLU A 528 20.70 -3.37 -32.48
N ASN A 529 21.42 -4.30 -33.14
CA ASN A 529 21.71 -4.22 -34.57
C ASN A 529 21.17 -5.45 -35.31
N SER A 530 20.17 -5.23 -36.19
CA SER A 530 19.52 -6.29 -36.97
C SER A 530 20.33 -6.83 -38.14
N SER A 531 21.41 -6.15 -38.53
CA SER A 531 22.31 -6.57 -39.61
C SER A 531 23.72 -6.76 -39.06
N GLU A 532 24.42 -7.77 -39.56
CA GLU A 532 25.85 -7.99 -39.28
C GLU A 532 26.75 -7.17 -40.21
N LEU A 533 26.23 -6.63 -41.32
CA LEU A 533 26.99 -5.91 -42.35
C LEU A 533 27.04 -4.39 -42.11
N VAL A 534 26.09 -3.86 -41.35
CA VAL A 534 25.99 -2.42 -41.07
C VAL A 534 25.54 -2.21 -39.63
N THR A 535 26.13 -1.22 -38.98
CA THR A 535 25.68 -0.74 -37.67
C THR A 535 24.73 0.45 -37.86
N ASN A 536 23.54 0.36 -37.27
CA ASN A 536 22.50 1.40 -37.37
C ASN A 536 22.31 2.18 -36.05
N VAL A 537 22.99 1.75 -34.98
CA VAL A 537 22.91 2.33 -33.64
C VAL A 537 24.27 2.92 -33.28
N SER A 538 24.29 4.12 -32.70
CA SER A 538 25.55 4.75 -32.24
C SER A 538 26.21 3.89 -31.16
N SER A 539 27.55 3.80 -31.18
CA SER A 539 28.35 3.19 -30.09
C SER A 539 28.30 3.98 -28.78
N ARG A 540 27.73 5.20 -28.78
CA ARG A 540 27.59 6.08 -27.59
C ARG A 540 28.91 6.33 -26.83
N GLY A 541 30.04 6.35 -27.55
CA GLY A 541 31.38 6.53 -26.97
C GLY A 541 32.13 5.21 -26.70
N HIS A 542 31.48 4.05 -26.87
CA HIS A 542 32.09 2.75 -26.64
C HIS A 542 32.82 2.24 -27.90
N TRP A 543 33.91 2.91 -28.29
CA TRP A 543 34.70 2.56 -29.47
C TRP A 543 36.17 2.93 -29.32
N SER A 544 37.02 2.35 -30.17
CA SER A 544 38.46 2.61 -30.26
C SER A 544 38.86 2.82 -31.71
N ALA A 545 39.78 3.76 -31.95
CA ALA A 545 40.50 3.84 -33.22
C ALA A 545 41.40 2.59 -33.39
N VAL A 546 41.65 2.21 -34.65
CA VAL A 546 42.61 1.16 -35.02
C VAL A 546 44.02 1.74 -35.16
N ASP A 547 44.13 2.94 -35.72
CA ASP A 547 45.38 3.67 -35.93
C ASP A 547 45.38 5.00 -35.17
N GLU A 548 46.52 5.35 -34.56
CA GLU A 548 46.71 6.57 -33.76
C GLU A 548 46.53 7.87 -34.57
N THR A 549 46.75 7.81 -35.89
CA THR A 549 46.67 8.99 -36.78
C THR A 549 45.28 9.18 -37.40
N GLY A 550 44.38 8.21 -37.24
CA GLY A 550 43.07 8.18 -37.88
C GLY A 550 42.04 9.14 -37.29
N PHE A 551 42.11 9.37 -35.98
CA PHE A 551 41.13 10.13 -35.21
C PHE A 551 41.81 10.97 -34.13
N GLU A 552 41.20 12.10 -33.77
CA GLU A 552 41.70 12.99 -32.70
C GLU A 552 41.36 12.46 -31.28
N THR A 553 40.39 11.56 -31.16
CA THR A 553 39.90 11.00 -29.88
C THR A 553 39.83 9.48 -29.95
N HIS A 554 39.73 8.80 -28.79
CA HIS A 554 39.63 7.34 -28.69
C HIS A 554 40.85 6.59 -29.25
N THR A 555 42.04 7.20 -29.16
CA THR A 555 43.34 6.61 -29.50
C THR A 555 44.10 6.09 -28.28
N SER A 556 43.73 6.54 -27.07
CA SER A 556 44.34 6.12 -25.80
C SER A 556 44.10 4.63 -25.45
N THR A 557 43.14 4.00 -26.11
CA THR A 557 42.81 2.58 -26.00
C THR A 557 43.75 1.67 -26.81
N ILE A 558 44.61 2.22 -27.66
CA ILE A 558 45.55 1.44 -28.49
C ILE A 558 46.76 1.03 -27.65
N LYS A 559 47.00 -0.29 -27.50
CA LYS A 559 48.18 -0.83 -26.81
C LYS A 559 49.32 -1.19 -27.77
N VAL A 560 48.96 -1.78 -28.91
CA VAL A 560 49.92 -2.20 -29.94
C VAL A 560 49.35 -1.83 -31.30
N ASN A 561 50.12 -1.10 -32.09
CA ASN A 561 49.76 -0.72 -33.45
C ASN A 561 50.83 -1.22 -34.44
N ASN A 562 50.51 -2.28 -35.19
CA ASN A 562 51.31 -2.72 -36.34
C ASN A 562 50.52 -2.53 -37.64
N LYS A 563 51.22 -2.58 -38.77
CA LYS A 563 50.67 -2.32 -40.11
C LYS A 563 49.48 -3.20 -40.53
N ASN A 564 49.36 -4.40 -39.99
CA ASN A 564 48.32 -5.38 -40.36
C ASN A 564 47.68 -6.08 -39.14
N SER A 565 48.08 -5.68 -37.94
CA SER A 565 47.54 -6.24 -36.69
C SER A 565 47.77 -5.27 -35.55
N GLY A 566 46.94 -5.37 -34.52
CA GLY A 566 47.12 -4.59 -33.32
C GLY A 566 46.29 -5.10 -32.16
N LEU A 567 46.46 -4.44 -31.04
CA LEU A 567 45.79 -4.73 -29.78
C LEU A 567 45.19 -3.43 -29.27
N VAL A 568 43.87 -3.43 -29.08
CA VAL A 568 43.16 -2.34 -28.40
C VAL A 568 42.60 -2.85 -27.08
N GLU A 569 42.69 -2.04 -26.04
CA GLU A 569 42.13 -2.33 -24.72
C GLU A 569 40.96 -1.38 -24.46
N PHE A 570 39.77 -1.94 -24.32
CA PHE A 570 38.59 -1.20 -23.90
C PHE A 570 38.61 -1.08 -22.37
N THR A 571 38.80 0.15 -21.87
CA THR A 571 38.76 0.52 -20.45
C THR A 571 37.96 1.80 -20.25
N GLY A 572 37.53 2.08 -19.01
CA GLY A 572 36.86 3.33 -18.67
C GLY A 572 35.61 3.60 -19.53
N ASP A 573 35.62 4.71 -20.27
CA ASP A 573 34.49 5.15 -21.12
C ASP A 573 34.29 4.31 -22.37
N ALA A 574 35.36 3.65 -22.85
CA ALA A 574 35.25 2.74 -23.98
C ALA A 574 34.44 1.49 -23.62
N LEU A 575 34.34 1.12 -22.33
CA LEU A 575 33.54 -0.02 -21.86
C LEU A 575 32.04 0.32 -21.72
N VAL A 576 31.21 -0.69 -21.94
CA VAL A 576 29.78 -0.64 -21.60
C VAL A 576 29.58 -1.07 -20.15
N TRP A 577 29.10 -0.15 -19.32
CA TRP A 577 28.82 -0.37 -17.90
C TRP A 577 27.42 -0.97 -17.66
N LYS A 578 27.09 -2.04 -18.39
CA LYS A 578 25.81 -2.77 -18.27
C LYS A 578 26.00 -4.26 -18.52
N THR A 579 25.33 -5.09 -17.72
CA THR A 579 25.27 -6.54 -17.97
C THR A 579 24.46 -6.84 -19.24
N GLY A 580 24.79 -7.95 -19.92
CA GLY A 580 24.14 -8.34 -21.17
C GLY A 580 25.09 -9.05 -22.14
N GLU A 581 24.57 -9.39 -23.32
CA GLU A 581 25.35 -9.99 -24.41
C GLU A 581 25.85 -8.90 -25.39
N TYR A 582 27.15 -8.93 -25.66
CA TYR A 582 27.85 -7.95 -26.48
C TYR A 582 28.73 -8.61 -27.55
N GLN A 583 29.10 -7.80 -28.54
CA GLN A 583 30.06 -8.15 -29.58
C GLN A 583 30.82 -6.91 -30.03
N PHE A 584 32.07 -7.10 -30.44
CA PHE A 584 32.83 -6.08 -31.14
C PHE A 584 32.55 -6.14 -32.65
N ARG A 585 32.54 -4.97 -33.28
CA ARG A 585 32.34 -4.82 -34.72
C ARG A 585 33.47 -3.96 -35.26
N TYR A 586 34.14 -4.44 -36.31
CA TYR A 586 35.19 -3.71 -37.01
C TYR A 586 34.58 -2.90 -38.14
N HIS A 587 34.84 -1.60 -38.16
CA HIS A 587 34.29 -0.63 -39.09
C HIS A 587 35.37 -0.04 -39.98
N HIS A 588 35.03 0.17 -41.26
CA HIS A 588 35.98 0.65 -42.25
C HIS A 588 35.77 2.13 -42.63
N ASP A 589 36.88 2.86 -42.79
CA ASP A 589 37.00 4.17 -43.42
C ASP A 589 36.09 5.26 -42.81
N GLY A 590 35.96 5.24 -41.47
CA GLY A 590 35.10 6.16 -40.73
C GLY A 590 33.60 5.99 -41.01
N LYS A 591 33.20 4.92 -41.71
CA LYS A 591 31.80 4.59 -42.04
C LYS A 591 31.29 3.51 -41.09
N HIS A 592 29.96 3.30 -41.11
CA HIS A 592 29.28 2.33 -40.25
C HIS A 592 29.13 0.95 -40.89
N ASN A 593 29.87 0.69 -41.97
CA ASN A 593 29.90 -0.64 -42.58
C ASN A 593 30.81 -1.55 -41.76
N VAL A 594 30.33 -2.76 -41.49
CA VAL A 594 31.02 -3.75 -40.68
C VAL A 594 31.78 -4.70 -41.59
N VAL A 595 33.08 -4.85 -41.35
CA VAL A 595 33.96 -5.76 -42.12
C VAL A 595 33.99 -7.14 -41.48
N THR A 596 34.07 -7.19 -40.15
CA THR A 596 34.10 -8.43 -39.37
C THR A 596 33.55 -8.19 -37.97
N VAL A 597 33.18 -9.26 -37.28
CA VAL A 597 32.61 -9.24 -35.92
C VAL A 597 33.36 -10.21 -35.02
N SER A 598 33.47 -9.89 -33.74
CA SER A 598 34.02 -10.82 -32.75
C SER A 598 33.03 -11.94 -32.41
N PRO A 599 33.47 -13.02 -31.75
CA PRO A 599 32.58 -13.89 -31.01
C PRO A 599 31.75 -13.10 -29.99
N LYS A 600 30.51 -13.57 -29.75
CA LYS A 600 29.64 -13.00 -28.72
C LYS A 600 30.19 -13.30 -27.32
N PHE A 601 30.01 -12.36 -26.40
CA PHE A 601 30.41 -12.51 -25.01
C PHE A 601 29.39 -11.85 -24.08
N SER A 602 29.32 -12.32 -22.84
CA SER A 602 28.41 -11.79 -21.82
C SER A 602 29.18 -10.97 -20.79
N ILE A 603 28.76 -9.73 -20.56
CA ILE A 603 29.18 -8.96 -19.38
C ILE A 603 28.28 -9.40 -18.21
N VAL A 604 28.89 -9.97 -17.18
CA VAL A 604 28.21 -10.49 -15.99
C VAL A 604 28.72 -9.80 -14.72
N ALA A 605 27.84 -9.63 -13.75
CA ALA A 605 28.21 -9.18 -12.41
C ALA A 605 27.91 -10.32 -11.44
N THR A 606 28.94 -10.88 -10.82
CA THR A 606 28.77 -11.92 -9.81
C THR A 606 28.11 -11.29 -8.57
N PRO A 607 26.90 -11.71 -8.15
CA PRO A 607 26.20 -11.07 -7.04
C PRO A 607 27.02 -11.12 -5.76
N ILE A 608 27.05 -10.00 -5.03
CA ILE A 608 27.73 -9.91 -3.73
C ILE A 608 26.97 -10.78 -2.72
N LEU A 609 27.68 -11.72 -2.09
CA LEU A 609 27.11 -12.68 -1.13
C LEU A 609 26.94 -12.06 0.26
N ALA A 610 27.79 -11.10 0.62
CA ALA A 610 27.70 -10.41 1.88
C ALA A 610 26.48 -9.46 1.95
N ASP A 611 25.67 -9.62 2.99
CA ASP A 611 24.49 -8.76 3.24
C ASP A 611 24.70 -7.76 4.39
N LYS A 612 25.79 -7.92 5.16
CA LYS A 612 26.07 -7.15 6.37
C LYS A 612 27.41 -6.42 6.27
N PHE A 613 27.50 -5.33 7.01
CA PHE A 613 28.76 -4.67 7.31
C PHE A 613 29.52 -5.49 8.38
N PRO A 614 30.86 -5.61 8.34
CA PRO A 614 31.79 -4.99 7.39
C PRO A 614 32.09 -5.81 6.13
N GLU A 615 31.67 -7.07 6.01
CA GLU A 615 32.03 -7.96 4.89
C GLU A 615 31.62 -7.38 3.53
N LEU A 616 30.42 -6.79 3.45
CA LEU A 616 29.91 -6.12 2.24
C LEU A 616 30.85 -5.02 1.74
N SER A 617 31.48 -4.26 2.65
CA SER A 617 32.41 -3.18 2.25
C SER A 617 33.70 -3.71 1.62
N LYS A 618 34.15 -4.90 2.04
CA LYS A 618 35.35 -5.55 1.49
C LYS A 618 35.12 -6.07 0.07
N GLU A 619 33.92 -6.59 -0.21
CA GLU A 619 33.53 -7.04 -1.56
C GLU A 619 33.23 -5.86 -2.50
N LEU A 620 32.70 -4.74 -1.98
CA LEU A 620 32.44 -3.53 -2.77
C LEU A 620 33.69 -2.78 -3.18
N LEU A 621 34.71 -2.69 -2.32
CA LEU A 621 35.94 -1.92 -2.58
C LEU A 621 36.58 -2.22 -3.95
N PRO A 622 36.88 -3.47 -4.35
CA PRO A 622 37.49 -3.76 -5.64
C PRO A 622 36.58 -3.41 -6.83
N ILE A 623 35.26 -3.47 -6.66
CA ILE A 623 34.29 -3.07 -7.69
C ILE A 623 34.35 -1.55 -7.89
N VAL A 624 34.39 -0.79 -6.80
CA VAL A 624 34.50 0.67 -6.89
C VAL A 624 35.84 1.09 -7.47
N GLN A 625 36.95 0.44 -7.08
CA GLN A 625 38.26 0.73 -7.68
C GLN A 625 38.25 0.61 -9.21
N ARG A 626 37.50 -0.34 -9.78
CA ARG A 626 37.34 -0.46 -11.24
C ARG A 626 36.57 0.71 -11.85
N ILE A 627 35.62 1.30 -11.14
CA ILE A 627 34.80 2.41 -11.64
C ILE A 627 35.64 3.65 -11.96
N PHE A 628 36.65 3.92 -11.15
CA PHE A 628 37.60 5.03 -11.30
C PHE A 628 38.63 4.80 -12.44
N THR A 629 38.59 3.65 -13.12
CA THR A 629 39.51 3.37 -14.24
C THR A 629 39.32 4.40 -15.35
N SER A 630 40.43 5.01 -15.79
CA SER A 630 40.48 6.07 -16.80
C SER A 630 39.80 7.38 -16.39
N SER A 631 39.54 7.59 -15.09
CA SER A 631 39.15 8.90 -14.56
C SER A 631 40.38 9.69 -14.10
N ASP A 632 40.28 11.01 -14.06
CA ASP A 632 41.33 11.89 -13.51
C ASP A 632 41.44 11.80 -11.97
N TYR A 633 40.50 11.11 -11.32
CA TYR A 633 40.41 10.95 -9.88
C TYR A 633 41.08 9.68 -9.36
N ILE A 634 41.64 9.76 -8.16
CA ILE A 634 42.34 8.65 -7.52
C ILE A 634 41.31 7.68 -6.92
N PRO A 635 41.36 6.37 -7.25
CA PRO A 635 40.47 5.38 -6.63
C PRO A 635 40.75 5.24 -5.12
N PRO A 636 39.73 5.00 -4.28
CA PRO A 636 39.96 4.71 -2.87
C PRO A 636 40.74 3.40 -2.70
N VAL A 637 41.76 3.43 -1.86
CA VAL A 637 42.57 2.25 -1.51
C VAL A 637 41.99 1.55 -0.29
N THR A 638 41.36 2.29 0.63
CA THR A 638 40.75 1.74 1.84
C THR A 638 39.25 2.04 1.94
N ILE A 639 38.53 1.26 2.77
CA ILE A 639 37.05 1.34 2.91
C ILE A 639 36.58 2.72 3.40
N ASN A 640 37.36 3.36 4.29
CA ASN A 640 36.98 4.61 4.95
C ASN A 640 37.71 5.83 4.34
N GLU A 641 38.43 5.63 3.25
CA GLU A 641 39.06 6.73 2.52
C GLU A 641 37.98 7.53 1.81
N ASN A 642 38.05 8.85 1.95
CA ASN A 642 37.13 9.72 1.25
C ASN A 642 37.43 9.66 -0.25
N TRP A 643 36.42 9.31 -1.03
CA TRP A 643 36.48 9.43 -2.48
C TRP A 643 35.91 10.77 -2.94
N ASP A 644 36.18 11.13 -4.17
CA ASP A 644 35.53 12.26 -4.83
C ASP A 644 34.67 11.73 -5.98
N LEU A 645 33.40 12.14 -6.00
CA LEU A 645 32.38 11.73 -6.97
C LEU A 645 31.83 12.94 -7.73
N GLU A 646 32.65 13.98 -7.95
CA GLU A 646 32.29 15.16 -8.74
C GLU A 646 32.00 14.85 -10.22
N GLU A 647 32.62 13.81 -10.79
CA GLU A 647 32.42 13.44 -12.18
C GLU A 647 31.15 12.60 -12.40
N ASP A 648 30.19 13.14 -13.15
CA ASP A 648 28.92 12.48 -13.52
C ASP A 648 29.11 11.06 -14.10
N VAL A 649 30.22 10.83 -14.81
CA VAL A 649 30.55 9.54 -15.42
C VAL A 649 30.79 8.48 -14.34
N ILE A 650 31.58 8.80 -13.31
CA ILE A 650 31.89 7.90 -12.19
C ILE A 650 30.60 7.54 -11.44
N VAL A 651 29.74 8.53 -11.16
CA VAL A 651 28.47 8.31 -10.47
C VAL A 651 27.54 7.40 -11.28
N LYS A 652 27.44 7.60 -12.61
CA LYS A 652 26.62 6.75 -13.48
C LYS A 652 27.12 5.30 -13.49
N ARG A 653 28.43 5.10 -13.58
CA ARG A 653 29.06 3.76 -13.49
C ARG A 653 28.77 3.10 -12.14
N LEU A 654 28.80 3.87 -11.04
CA LEU A 654 28.47 3.40 -9.70
C LEU A 654 27.02 2.99 -9.54
N VAL A 655 26.06 3.75 -10.08
CA VAL A 655 24.63 3.35 -10.10
C VAL A 655 24.46 1.99 -10.80
N GLU A 656 25.04 1.83 -11.99
CA GLU A 656 24.93 0.58 -12.75
C GLU A 656 25.64 -0.58 -12.04
N ALA A 657 26.78 -0.32 -11.40
CA ALA A 657 27.49 -1.33 -10.61
C ALA A 657 26.67 -1.79 -9.39
N VAL A 658 26.12 -0.87 -8.60
CA VAL A 658 25.29 -1.21 -7.43
C VAL A 658 24.04 -1.98 -7.87
N GLN A 659 23.40 -1.56 -8.98
CA GLN A 659 22.26 -2.29 -9.54
C GLN A 659 22.64 -3.70 -10.00
N ALA A 660 23.80 -3.87 -10.64
CA ALA A 660 24.24 -5.16 -11.18
C ALA A 660 24.71 -6.13 -10.09
N TYR A 661 25.47 -5.65 -9.10
CA TYR A 661 26.08 -6.47 -8.06
C TYR A 661 25.20 -6.69 -6.83
N CYS A 662 24.38 -5.70 -6.46
CA CYS A 662 23.55 -5.73 -5.24
C CYS A 662 22.06 -5.88 -5.52
N ALA A 663 21.62 -5.78 -6.78
CA ALA A 663 20.20 -5.75 -7.18
C ALA A 663 19.39 -4.63 -6.49
N ILE A 664 20.03 -3.49 -6.19
CA ILE A 664 19.42 -2.33 -5.53
C ILE A 664 19.54 -1.11 -6.44
N ASP A 665 18.42 -0.41 -6.62
CA ASP A 665 18.31 0.82 -7.41
C ASP A 665 18.45 2.03 -6.47
N ILE A 666 19.52 2.81 -6.62
CA ILE A 666 19.80 4.02 -5.85
C ILE A 666 19.96 5.19 -6.82
N ALA A 667 19.35 6.33 -6.52
CA ALA A 667 19.48 7.54 -7.33
C ALA A 667 20.92 8.09 -7.30
N SER A 668 21.39 8.65 -8.41
CA SER A 668 22.74 9.19 -8.56
C SER A 668 23.06 10.27 -7.52
N GLU A 669 22.09 11.12 -7.19
CA GLU A 669 22.26 12.22 -6.22
C GLU A 669 22.51 11.69 -4.81
N VAL A 670 21.95 10.52 -4.49
CA VAL A 670 22.13 9.87 -3.18
C VAL A 670 23.51 9.23 -3.10
N LEU A 671 23.94 8.54 -4.15
CA LEU A 671 25.28 7.94 -4.20
C LEU A 671 26.38 9.00 -4.18
N ALA A 672 26.18 10.11 -4.87
CA ALA A 672 27.11 11.25 -4.85
C ALA A 672 27.25 11.88 -3.45
N SER A 673 26.28 11.67 -2.54
CA SER A 673 26.35 12.17 -1.17
C SER A 673 27.16 11.27 -0.22
N ASP A 674 27.37 9.99 -0.57
CA ASP A 674 28.19 9.09 0.22
C ASP A 674 29.67 9.45 0.03
N GLN A 675 30.43 9.58 1.12
CA GLN A 675 31.81 10.07 1.09
C GLN A 675 32.85 8.94 0.99
N CYS A 676 32.47 7.69 1.29
CA CYS A 676 33.38 6.56 1.23
C CYS A 676 32.64 5.24 0.98
N VAL A 677 33.39 4.19 0.60
CA VAL A 677 32.88 2.84 0.36
C VAL A 677 32.17 2.29 1.60
N GLY A 678 32.66 2.59 2.80
CA GLY A 678 32.05 2.18 4.07
C GLY A 678 30.64 2.72 4.27
N GLN A 679 30.40 3.99 3.94
CA GLN A 679 29.06 4.60 4.02
C GLN A 679 28.10 3.98 3.00
N LEU A 680 28.57 3.78 1.75
CA LEU A 680 27.80 3.09 0.71
C LEU A 680 27.41 1.66 1.16
N ALA A 681 28.36 0.91 1.70
CA ALA A 681 28.12 -0.44 2.20
C ALA A 681 27.10 -0.46 3.34
N LEU A 682 27.21 0.45 4.31
CA LEU A 682 26.23 0.59 5.40
C LEU A 682 24.83 0.89 4.87
N ARG A 683 24.71 1.81 3.89
CA ARG A 683 23.44 2.14 3.24
C ARG A 683 22.84 0.93 2.53
N ILE A 684 23.64 0.23 1.74
CA ILE A 684 23.21 -0.99 1.03
C ILE A 684 22.75 -2.06 2.03
N ALA A 685 23.51 -2.29 3.11
CA ALA A 685 23.12 -3.24 4.15
C ALA A 685 21.79 -2.88 4.83
N GLN A 686 21.57 -1.59 5.12
CA GLN A 686 20.31 -1.10 5.66
C GLN A 686 19.15 -1.29 4.68
N ILE A 687 19.34 -0.96 3.39
CA ILE A 687 18.33 -1.16 2.35
C ILE A 687 17.99 -2.65 2.23
N LYS A 688 18.98 -3.54 2.15
CA LYS A 688 18.78 -5.00 2.11
C LYS A 688 17.95 -5.47 3.31
N LYS A 689 18.29 -5.00 4.53
CA LYS A 689 17.54 -5.31 5.75
C LYS A 689 16.08 -4.87 5.66
N PHE A 690 15.82 -3.63 5.26
CA PHE A 690 14.44 -3.11 5.15
C PHE A 690 13.63 -3.77 4.03
N LEU A 691 14.29 -4.25 2.97
CA LEU A 691 13.64 -4.90 1.83
C LEU A 691 13.51 -6.41 1.95
N GLN A 692 13.86 -7.01 3.10
CA GLN A 692 13.67 -8.45 3.33
C GLN A 692 12.21 -8.88 3.10
N PRO A 693 11.95 -10.04 2.49
CA PRO A 693 10.58 -10.52 2.26
C PRO A 693 9.77 -10.62 3.57
N PHE A 694 8.44 -10.48 3.46
CA PHE A 694 7.55 -10.69 4.62
C PHE A 694 7.62 -12.14 5.14
N ASP A 695 7.91 -13.12 4.28
CA ASP A 695 7.96 -14.54 4.65
C ASP A 695 9.22 -14.90 5.47
N SER A 696 10.27 -14.09 5.43
CA SER A 696 11.49 -14.28 6.22
C SER A 696 11.40 -13.74 7.66
N ALA A 697 10.28 -13.10 8.04
CA ALA A 697 10.06 -12.56 9.38
C ALA A 697 9.47 -13.59 10.39
N LYS A 698 9.45 -14.88 10.02
CA LYS A 698 8.98 -15.98 10.87
C LYS A 698 10.06 -16.54 11.78
#